data_AF-A0A327ZIU6-F1
#
_entry.id   AF-A0A327ZIU6-F1
#
_cell.length_a   1.000
_cell.length_b   1.000
_cell.length_c   1.000
_cell.angle_alpha   90.00
_cell.angle_beta   90.00
_cell.angle_gamma   90.00
#
_symmetry.space_group_name_H-M   'P 1'
#
loop_
_entity.id
_entity.type
_entity.pdbx_description
1 polymer ?
#
loop_
_entity_poly.entity_id
_entity_poly.type
_entity_poly.pdbx_seq_one_letter_code
_entity_poly.pdbx_strand_id
1 'polypeptide(L)'
;MTPRTRPTPARRLLTALTTILALAAVAVVNRPIMVLAADKYHEFAINRQSYKETFGHWSLLPVPAGFKINAIHGALLKTGKVLIIAGSGNNREKFEAGTFRTILWDPRTDKFSDVPTPTDLFCAGHTFLPDGKLLVAGGTKSYEVLEANIKNAAGVMKIKNESPDFGARTFPKGTRFEADNGRVYVSRADVSVPAATKMWHGTQTMVHAGEVEVWVDAAEAGDAPVVKEPAQYKILGLEGDDTRNLYGIAEKITREKQEYGGDKTTYEFDPETERYVRTGDLAKPRWYPTLATLAGGDVLAVSGLDQFGRMIPGTNERYQVKKKKWVPAPSLRRTFPTYPALFLTQDERLFFSGSNAGYGSATEGRTPGLWDVKKNRFQPVHGLADSTMTETSASVMLPPAQDQKVMILGGGAVGDSPISTARTAIADLDDPRPAWRAGPRLPNPTRYLNTVVLPDDTVFTSGGSSGYRGGPYQGRQRSDLLTAQIYDVRKNAFRKAAEPTVGRNYHSEALLLPDGRVITMGSDPIYDRSGKNPGVFEQRIEIYSPPYLFQGARPAAPTGPSLIKRGEKASFATPDAARVREARLVRPSAVTHGTDVDQRSIALGVKKAPGGVTLTVPEKRGLVPAGWYMLFLVDGAGTPSPAKWVRIR
;
A
#
# COMPACT_ATOMS: atom_id res chain seq x y z
N MET A 1 -60.83 -59.17 19.83
CA MET A 1 -59.86 -58.13 19.43
C MET A 1 -60.46 -57.33 18.28
N THR A 2 -60.91 -56.11 18.51
CA THR A 2 -61.45 -55.23 17.45
C THR A 2 -60.32 -54.79 16.52
N PRO A 3 -60.47 -54.89 15.18
CA PRO A 3 -59.41 -54.49 14.26
C PRO A 3 -59.24 -52.98 14.31
N ARG A 4 -58.02 -52.51 14.62
CA ARG A 4 -57.68 -51.08 14.51
C ARG A 4 -57.81 -50.65 13.05
N THR A 5 -58.79 -49.81 12.76
CA THR A 5 -59.03 -49.21 11.44
C THR A 5 -57.79 -48.46 10.97
N ARG A 6 -57.27 -48.79 9.78
CA ARG A 6 -56.11 -48.09 9.20
C ARG A 6 -56.45 -46.61 9.00
N PRO A 7 -55.57 -45.67 9.42
CA PRO A 7 -55.85 -44.25 9.27
C PRO A 7 -55.95 -43.88 7.79
N THR A 8 -56.98 -43.11 7.46
CA THR A 8 -57.26 -42.59 6.11
C THR A 8 -56.07 -41.82 5.55
N PRO A 9 -55.87 -41.78 4.21
CA PRO A 9 -54.77 -41.06 3.57
C PRO A 9 -54.62 -39.60 4.03
N ALA A 10 -55.73 -38.88 4.18
CA ALA A 10 -55.75 -37.50 4.67
C ALA A 10 -55.17 -37.35 6.10
N ARG A 11 -55.45 -38.33 6.98
CA ARG A 11 -54.97 -38.33 8.37
C ARG A 11 -53.47 -38.65 8.42
N ARG A 12 -52.98 -39.52 7.54
CA ARG A 12 -51.53 -39.78 7.38
C ARG A 12 -50.79 -38.56 6.84
N LEU A 13 -51.38 -37.86 5.86
CA LEU A 13 -50.80 -36.64 5.29
C LEU A 13 -50.74 -35.52 6.35
N LEU A 14 -51.82 -35.35 7.12
CA LEU A 14 -51.87 -34.38 8.23
C LEU A 14 -50.84 -34.70 9.31
N THR A 15 -50.72 -35.97 9.72
CA THR A 15 -49.69 -36.39 10.69
C THR A 15 -48.28 -36.17 10.15
N ALA A 16 -48.01 -36.46 8.87
CA ALA A 16 -46.71 -36.18 8.27
C ALA A 16 -46.39 -34.67 8.25
N LEU A 17 -47.35 -33.83 7.88
CA LEU A 17 -47.23 -32.37 7.90
C LEU A 17 -46.98 -31.83 9.30
N THR A 18 -47.73 -32.30 10.31
CA THR A 18 -47.53 -31.86 11.69
C THR A 18 -46.20 -32.35 12.26
N THR A 19 -45.74 -33.55 11.92
CA THR A 19 -44.41 -34.04 12.30
C THR A 19 -43.30 -33.21 11.65
N ILE A 20 -43.41 -32.86 10.37
CA ILE A 20 -42.45 -31.99 9.67
C ILE A 20 -42.43 -30.60 10.30
N LEU A 21 -43.59 -30.00 10.59
CA LEU A 21 -43.69 -28.71 11.27
C LEU A 21 -43.11 -28.75 12.69
N ALA A 22 -43.36 -29.82 13.44
CA ALA A 22 -42.78 -30.01 14.78
C ALA A 22 -41.25 -30.16 14.72
N LEU A 23 -40.72 -30.94 13.77
CA LEU A 23 -39.27 -31.07 13.56
C LEU A 23 -38.64 -29.74 13.11
N ALA A 24 -39.30 -28.99 12.23
CA ALA A 24 -38.86 -27.66 11.81
C ALA A 24 -38.87 -26.67 13.00
N ALA A 25 -39.91 -26.70 13.84
CA ALA A 25 -39.98 -25.88 15.05
C ALA A 25 -38.87 -26.25 16.04
N VAL A 26 -38.60 -27.55 16.25
CA VAL A 26 -37.49 -28.03 17.09
C VAL A 26 -36.14 -27.61 16.52
N ALA A 27 -35.93 -27.65 15.20
CA ALA A 27 -34.71 -27.17 14.55
C ALA A 27 -34.54 -25.65 14.68
N VAL A 28 -35.63 -24.87 14.59
CA VAL A 28 -35.63 -23.41 14.78
C VAL A 28 -35.34 -23.06 16.24
N VAL A 29 -35.98 -23.72 17.20
CA VAL A 29 -35.78 -23.52 18.64
C VAL A 29 -34.36 -23.90 19.07
N ASN A 30 -33.80 -24.98 18.49
CA ASN A 30 -32.42 -25.41 18.78
C ASN A 30 -31.36 -24.73 17.91
N ARG A 31 -31.72 -23.85 16.98
CA ARG A 31 -30.78 -23.13 16.11
C ARG A 31 -29.64 -22.44 16.91
N PRO A 32 -29.89 -21.77 18.06
CA PRO A 32 -28.82 -21.18 18.86
C PRO A 32 -27.83 -22.23 19.40
N ILE A 33 -28.33 -23.40 19.82
CA ILE A 33 -27.50 -24.51 20.31
C ILE A 33 -26.66 -25.10 19.17
N MET A 34 -27.24 -25.26 17.98
CA MET A 34 -26.53 -25.74 16.80
C MET A 34 -25.42 -24.78 16.35
N VAL A 35 -25.67 -23.46 16.40
CA VAL A 35 -24.64 -22.45 16.11
C VAL A 35 -23.52 -22.51 17.16
N LEU A 36 -23.86 -22.54 18.45
CA LEU A 36 -22.86 -22.67 19.51
C LEU A 36 -22.03 -23.96 19.39
N ALA A 37 -22.67 -25.09 19.07
CA ALA A 37 -22.00 -26.37 18.87
C ALA A 37 -21.09 -26.34 17.64
N ALA A 38 -21.51 -25.70 16.54
CA ALA A 38 -20.70 -25.50 15.35
C ALA A 38 -19.49 -24.60 15.66
N ASP A 39 -19.67 -23.51 16.41
CA ASP A 39 -18.58 -22.63 16.82
C ASP A 39 -17.58 -23.36 17.72
N LYS A 40 -18.07 -24.13 18.71
CA LYS A 40 -17.20 -24.94 19.59
C LYS A 40 -16.46 -26.03 18.83
N TYR A 41 -17.12 -26.67 17.87
CA TYR A 41 -16.47 -27.65 17.00
C TYR A 41 -15.43 -27.00 16.09
N HIS A 42 -15.72 -25.82 15.54
CA HIS A 42 -14.78 -25.05 14.73
C HIS A 42 -13.55 -24.66 15.57
N GLU A 43 -13.74 -24.07 16.76
CA GLU A 43 -12.66 -23.76 17.71
C GLU A 43 -11.82 -25.00 18.02
N PHE A 44 -12.44 -26.13 18.32
CA PHE A 44 -11.74 -27.40 18.55
C PHE A 44 -10.95 -27.83 17.32
N ALA A 45 -11.57 -27.82 16.13
CA ALA A 45 -10.97 -28.29 14.89
C ALA A 45 -9.74 -27.47 14.50
N ILE A 46 -9.83 -26.13 14.52
CA ILE A 46 -8.71 -25.24 14.16
C ILE A 46 -7.57 -25.29 15.18
N ASN A 47 -7.86 -25.70 16.42
CA ASN A 47 -6.85 -25.79 17.48
C ASN A 47 -6.10 -27.11 17.56
N ARG A 48 -6.56 -28.15 16.85
CA ARG A 48 -5.87 -29.44 16.77
C ARG A 48 -4.49 -29.28 16.13
N GLN A 49 -3.51 -29.98 16.69
CA GLN A 49 -2.14 -30.00 16.19
C GLN A 49 -2.07 -30.37 14.70
N SER A 50 -2.78 -31.42 14.27
CA SER A 50 -2.83 -31.85 12.87
C SER A 50 -3.38 -30.77 11.91
N TYR A 51 -4.31 -29.94 12.39
CA TYR A 51 -4.84 -28.82 11.61
C TYR A 51 -3.77 -27.74 11.46
N LYS A 52 -3.14 -27.36 12.57
CA LYS A 52 -2.08 -26.34 12.62
C LYS A 52 -0.86 -26.71 11.76
N GLU A 53 -0.46 -27.98 11.77
CA GLU A 53 0.61 -28.54 10.93
C GLU A 53 0.32 -28.46 9.43
N THR A 54 -0.96 -28.42 9.06
CA THR A 54 -1.40 -28.37 7.65
C THR A 54 -1.65 -26.93 7.20
N PHE A 55 -2.38 -26.17 8.02
CA PHE A 55 -3.00 -24.89 7.64
C PHE A 55 -2.42 -23.68 8.39
N GLY A 56 -1.63 -23.89 9.45
CA GLY A 56 -1.21 -22.82 10.36
C GLY A 56 -2.32 -22.40 11.31
N HIS A 57 -2.16 -21.24 11.93
CA HIS A 57 -3.09 -20.76 12.96
C HIS A 57 -3.12 -19.24 13.05
N TRP A 58 -4.28 -18.66 13.36
CA TRP A 58 -4.44 -17.22 13.58
C TRP A 58 -4.60 -16.89 15.06
N SER A 59 -4.09 -15.74 15.47
CA SER A 59 -4.33 -15.18 16.80
C SER A 59 -4.53 -13.68 16.70
N LEU A 60 -5.45 -13.13 17.50
CA LEU A 60 -5.57 -11.69 17.67
C LEU A 60 -4.42 -11.16 18.53
N LEU A 61 -3.79 -10.07 18.10
CA LEU A 61 -2.85 -9.33 18.94
C LEU A 61 -3.65 -8.46 19.93
N PRO A 62 -3.48 -8.60 21.26
CA PRO A 62 -4.17 -7.78 22.25
C PRO A 62 -3.62 -6.35 22.28
N VAL A 63 -4.06 -5.51 21.34
CA VAL A 63 -3.67 -4.10 21.27
C VAL A 63 -4.39 -3.29 22.37
N PRO A 64 -3.68 -2.63 23.29
CA PRO A 64 -4.30 -1.79 24.31
C PRO A 64 -5.09 -0.64 23.67
N ALA A 65 -6.18 -0.21 24.30
CA ALA A 65 -7.12 0.75 23.70
C ALA A 65 -6.46 2.05 23.21
N GLY A 66 -5.49 2.60 23.95
CA GLY A 66 -4.77 3.83 23.57
C GLY A 66 -3.88 3.71 22.32
N PHE A 67 -3.53 2.48 21.91
CA PHE A 67 -2.69 2.20 20.75
C PHE A 67 -3.48 1.68 19.54
N LYS A 68 -4.82 1.60 19.64
CA LYS A 68 -5.64 1.26 18.47
C LYS A 68 -5.67 2.46 17.51
N ILE A 69 -5.11 2.27 16.32
CA ILE A 69 -5.07 3.27 15.26
C ILE A 69 -5.50 2.66 13.92
N ASN A 70 -5.80 3.52 12.96
CA ASN A 70 -6.12 3.11 11.60
C ASN A 70 -4.80 2.78 10.88
N ALA A 71 -4.35 1.53 10.98
CA ALA A 71 -3.09 1.07 10.43
C ALA A 71 -3.12 1.02 8.89
N ILE A 72 -2.43 1.96 8.24
CA ILE A 72 -2.47 2.13 6.77
C ILE A 72 -1.09 1.92 6.14
N HIS A 73 -0.02 2.07 6.92
CA HIS A 73 1.30 1.62 6.50
C HIS A 73 1.92 0.75 7.59
N GLY A 74 2.64 -0.29 7.17
CA GLY A 74 3.42 -1.14 8.05
C GLY A 74 4.86 -1.27 7.57
N ALA A 75 5.83 -1.18 8.47
CA ALA A 75 7.23 -1.46 8.16
C ALA A 75 7.91 -2.27 9.27
N LEU A 76 8.64 -3.33 8.90
CA LEU A 76 9.47 -4.07 9.85
C LEU A 76 10.85 -3.41 9.97
N LEU A 77 11.14 -2.84 11.14
CA LEU A 77 12.41 -2.19 11.39
C LEU A 77 13.51 -3.21 11.67
N LYS A 78 14.77 -2.84 11.40
CA LYS A 78 15.96 -3.66 11.74
C LYS A 78 16.12 -3.99 13.23
N THR A 79 15.40 -3.29 14.11
CA THR A 79 15.33 -3.58 15.56
C THR A 79 14.39 -4.73 15.88
N GLY A 80 13.64 -5.24 14.88
CA GLY A 80 12.60 -6.25 15.03
C GLY A 80 11.22 -5.68 15.39
N LYS A 81 11.11 -4.38 15.67
CA LYS A 81 9.84 -3.69 15.94
C LYS A 81 9.07 -3.41 14.65
N VAL A 82 7.76 -3.34 14.75
CA VAL A 82 6.87 -2.96 13.65
C VAL A 82 6.46 -1.51 13.83
N LEU A 83 6.79 -0.67 12.84
CA LEU A 83 6.29 0.69 12.72
C LEU A 83 4.94 0.66 12.02
N ILE A 84 3.92 1.23 12.66
CA ILE A 84 2.55 1.28 12.13
C ILE A 84 2.16 2.76 12.02
N ILE A 85 1.96 3.21 10.79
CA ILE A 85 1.69 4.62 10.46
C ILE A 85 0.21 4.75 10.09
N ALA A 86 -0.49 5.65 10.78
CA ALA A 86 -1.85 6.05 10.41
C ALA A 86 -1.85 7.43 9.74
N GLY A 87 -1.00 8.36 10.19
CA GLY A 87 -1.23 9.78 9.92
C GLY A 87 -2.53 10.21 10.59
N SER A 88 -3.45 10.85 9.86
CA SER A 88 -4.83 11.04 10.34
C SER A 88 -5.61 9.72 10.43
N GLY A 89 -5.20 8.70 9.66
CA GLY A 89 -5.91 7.44 9.54
C GLY A 89 -7.11 7.48 8.58
N ASN A 90 -7.00 8.19 7.46
CA ASN A 90 -8.13 8.48 6.56
C ASN A 90 -9.34 9.07 7.29
N ASN A 91 -9.10 9.99 8.23
CA ASN A 91 -10.15 10.60 9.04
C ASN A 91 -10.00 12.12 9.01
N ARG A 92 -11.01 12.78 8.44
CA ARG A 92 -11.03 14.22 8.23
C ARG A 92 -10.95 15.01 9.54
N GLU A 93 -11.69 14.62 10.56
CA GLU A 93 -11.69 15.31 11.86
C GLU A 93 -10.30 15.29 12.50
N LYS A 94 -9.62 14.13 12.46
CA LYS A 94 -8.25 13.99 12.96
C LYS A 94 -7.26 14.85 12.17
N PHE A 95 -7.47 14.97 10.86
CA PHE A 95 -6.65 15.83 10.01
C PHE A 95 -6.85 17.31 10.34
N GLU A 96 -8.09 17.78 10.41
CA GLU A 96 -8.42 19.17 10.75
C GLU A 96 -7.93 19.53 12.16
N ALA A 97 -7.91 18.58 13.08
CA ALA A 97 -7.34 18.73 14.41
C ALA A 97 -5.79 18.67 14.46
N GLY A 98 -5.12 18.33 13.36
CA GLY A 98 -3.66 18.15 13.34
C GLY A 98 -3.16 16.95 14.17
N THR A 99 -4.02 15.97 14.42
CA THR A 99 -3.74 14.82 15.31
C THR A 99 -3.27 13.60 14.51
N PHE A 100 -1.98 13.57 14.21
CA PHE A 100 -1.37 12.49 13.43
C PHE A 100 -0.75 11.43 14.35
N ARG A 101 -0.95 10.15 14.01
CA ARG A 101 -0.49 9.02 14.85
C ARG A 101 0.40 8.05 14.08
N THR A 102 1.44 7.62 14.79
CA THR A 102 2.30 6.49 14.47
C THR A 102 2.55 5.75 15.78
N ILE A 103 2.54 4.42 15.75
CA ILE A 103 2.90 3.59 16.90
C ILE A 103 4.01 2.62 16.53
N LEU A 104 4.72 2.15 17.55
CA LEU A 104 5.63 1.02 17.47
C LEU A 104 5.07 -0.14 18.28
N TRP A 105 5.21 -1.34 17.74
CA TRP A 105 4.97 -2.60 18.46
C TRP A 105 6.26 -3.43 18.49
N ASP A 106 6.66 -3.89 19.67
CA ASP A 106 7.76 -4.84 19.84
C ASP A 106 7.20 -6.28 19.94
N PRO A 107 7.32 -7.11 18.89
CA PRO A 107 6.78 -8.47 18.87
C PRO A 107 7.46 -9.43 19.87
N ARG A 108 8.58 -9.05 20.47
CA ARG A 108 9.28 -9.85 21.49
C ARG A 108 8.70 -9.64 22.88
N THR A 109 8.19 -8.44 23.15
CA THR A 109 7.74 -8.03 24.49
C THR A 109 6.27 -7.63 24.57
N ASP A 110 5.59 -7.59 23.41
CA ASP A 110 4.23 -7.07 23.23
C ASP A 110 4.02 -5.65 23.79
N LYS A 111 5.10 -4.87 23.86
CA LYS A 111 5.06 -3.46 24.25
C LYS A 111 4.70 -2.58 23.06
N PHE A 112 3.91 -1.55 23.34
CA PHE A 112 3.54 -0.51 22.40
C PHE A 112 4.05 0.85 22.87
N SER A 113 4.39 1.72 21.93
CA SER A 113 4.75 3.12 22.20
C SER A 113 4.25 4.03 21.08
N ASP A 114 3.96 5.28 21.43
CA ASP A 114 3.66 6.32 20.46
C ASP A 114 4.94 6.91 19.87
N VAL A 115 4.86 7.26 18.58
CA VAL A 115 5.90 8.01 17.88
C VAL A 115 5.32 9.36 17.48
N PRO A 116 5.90 10.49 17.93
CA PRO A 116 5.50 11.81 17.49
C PRO A 116 5.50 11.91 15.96
N THR A 117 4.33 12.20 15.38
CA THR A 117 4.13 12.19 13.92
C THR A 117 3.95 13.63 13.43
N PRO A 118 4.93 14.19 12.70
CA PRO A 118 5.02 15.64 12.48
C PRO A 118 4.05 16.18 11.42
N THR A 119 3.67 15.36 10.44
CA THR A 119 2.75 15.69 9.33
C THR A 119 1.83 14.51 9.04
N ASP A 120 0.84 14.69 8.18
CA ASP A 120 -0.06 13.61 7.82
C ASP A 120 0.58 12.65 6.79
N LEU A 121 1.18 11.59 7.32
CA LEU A 121 1.87 10.57 6.54
C LEU A 121 0.94 9.52 5.91
N PHE A 122 -0.39 9.64 6.06
CA PHE A 122 -1.43 8.69 5.56
C PHE A 122 -1.26 8.29 4.07
N CYS A 123 -0.68 9.16 3.25
CA CYS A 123 -0.57 8.95 1.79
C CYS A 123 0.86 9.05 1.29
N ALA A 124 1.83 8.90 2.19
CA ALA A 124 3.24 8.96 1.85
C ALA A 124 3.69 7.67 1.14
N GLY A 125 4.74 7.78 0.34
CA GLY A 125 5.53 6.64 -0.11
C GLY A 125 6.68 6.39 0.86
N HIS A 126 7.14 5.15 0.96
CA HIS A 126 8.27 4.80 1.83
C HIS A 126 9.12 3.66 1.26
N THR A 127 10.41 3.62 1.65
CA THR A 127 11.35 2.52 1.35
C THR A 127 12.58 2.57 2.27
N PHE A 128 13.24 1.43 2.49
CA PHE A 128 14.42 1.38 3.36
C PHE A 128 15.71 1.87 2.68
N LEU A 129 16.42 2.77 3.35
CA LEU A 129 17.74 3.26 2.95
C LEU A 129 18.84 2.23 3.29
N PRO A 130 20.03 2.31 2.66
CA PRO A 130 21.15 1.39 2.91
C PRO A 130 21.66 1.32 4.37
N ASP A 131 21.31 2.28 5.21
CA ASP A 131 21.64 2.30 6.65
C ASP A 131 20.56 1.70 7.55
N GLY A 132 19.38 1.39 6.99
CA GLY A 132 18.24 0.82 7.70
C GLY A 132 17.22 1.84 8.19
N LYS A 133 17.43 3.13 7.94
CA LYS A 133 16.35 4.13 8.13
C LYS A 133 15.27 3.93 7.08
N LEU A 134 14.03 4.28 7.42
CA LEU A 134 12.92 4.28 6.47
C LEU A 134 12.74 5.71 5.94
N LEU A 135 12.98 5.91 4.63
CA LEU A 135 12.62 7.17 3.98
C LEU A 135 11.11 7.20 3.82
N VAL A 136 10.46 8.27 4.25
CA VAL A 136 9.02 8.52 4.09
C VAL A 136 8.84 9.88 3.46
N ALA A 137 8.17 9.95 2.31
CA ALA A 137 8.05 11.18 1.53
C ALA A 137 6.64 11.34 0.95
N GLY A 138 6.16 12.57 0.95
CA GLY A 138 4.81 12.89 0.54
C GLY A 138 3.82 12.77 1.70
N GLY A 139 2.55 12.56 1.38
CA GLY A 139 1.49 12.52 2.37
C GLY A 139 0.31 13.39 1.95
N THR A 140 -0.50 13.78 2.93
CA THR A 140 -1.73 14.54 2.70
C THR A 140 -1.62 15.95 3.27
N LYS A 141 -1.98 16.93 2.45
CA LYS A 141 -2.09 18.35 2.79
C LYS A 141 -3.53 18.87 2.77
N SER A 142 -4.46 18.11 2.19
CA SER A 142 -5.90 18.39 2.24
C SER A 142 -6.72 17.12 2.02
N TYR A 143 -7.92 17.06 2.60
CA TYR A 143 -8.83 15.92 2.51
C TYR A 143 -9.93 16.13 1.47
N GLU A 144 -10.42 15.00 0.96
CA GLU A 144 -11.60 14.95 0.10
C GLU A 144 -12.82 15.60 0.78
N VAL A 145 -13.60 16.34 -0.01
CA VAL A 145 -14.95 16.76 0.36
C VAL A 145 -15.95 15.87 -0.38
N LEU A 146 -16.67 15.03 0.37
CA LEU A 146 -17.73 14.19 -0.21
C LEU A 146 -18.73 15.04 -0.99
N GLU A 147 -19.20 14.55 -2.13
CA GLU A 147 -20.11 15.28 -3.04
C GLU A 147 -21.33 15.85 -2.33
N ALA A 148 -21.96 15.07 -1.44
CA ALA A 148 -23.09 15.51 -0.62
C ALA A 148 -22.80 16.73 0.27
N ASN A 149 -21.53 17.00 0.56
CA ASN A 149 -21.06 18.11 1.37
C ASN A 149 -20.49 19.28 0.54
N ILE A 150 -20.43 19.17 -0.79
CA ILE A 150 -19.98 20.24 -1.68
C ILE A 150 -21.13 21.23 -1.89
N LYS A 151 -21.22 22.23 -1.00
CA LYS A 151 -22.22 23.30 -1.07
C LYS A 151 -21.84 24.41 -2.05
N ASN A 152 -20.56 24.75 -2.12
CA ASN A 152 -20.03 25.81 -2.97
C ASN A 152 -19.18 25.19 -4.09
N ALA A 153 -19.22 25.77 -5.29
CA ALA A 153 -18.29 25.39 -6.34
C ALA A 153 -16.85 25.73 -5.90
N ALA A 154 -15.88 24.88 -6.21
CA ALA A 154 -14.47 25.16 -5.92
C ALA A 154 -13.57 24.76 -7.09
N GLY A 155 -12.38 25.34 -7.10
CA GLY A 155 -11.39 25.07 -8.13
C GLY A 155 -10.03 25.65 -7.77
N VAL A 156 -9.09 25.51 -8.70
CA VAL A 156 -7.75 26.05 -8.57
C VAL A 156 -7.69 27.39 -9.28
N MET A 157 -7.39 28.44 -8.52
CA MET A 157 -7.10 29.78 -9.03
C MET A 157 -5.59 29.92 -9.21
N LYS A 158 -5.14 30.17 -10.43
CA LYS A 158 -3.78 30.61 -10.73
C LYS A 158 -3.72 32.13 -10.63
N ILE A 159 -2.95 32.65 -9.69
CA ILE A 159 -2.70 34.07 -9.57
C ILE A 159 -1.44 34.42 -10.36
N LYS A 160 -1.56 35.39 -11.26
CA LYS A 160 -0.44 35.93 -12.03
C LYS A 160 -0.03 37.28 -11.48
N ASN A 161 1.28 37.53 -11.51
CA ASN A 161 1.92 38.79 -11.23
C ASN A 161 2.79 39.16 -12.43
N GLU A 162 2.33 40.11 -13.22
CA GLU A 162 3.03 40.64 -14.39
C GLU A 162 3.94 41.82 -14.04
N SER A 163 3.99 42.23 -12.77
CA SER A 163 4.87 43.30 -12.31
C SER A 163 6.28 42.77 -12.01
N PRO A 164 7.30 43.19 -12.77
CA PRO A 164 8.69 42.88 -12.44
C PRO A 164 9.29 43.87 -11.44
N ASP A 165 8.68 45.04 -11.28
CA ASP A 165 9.30 46.20 -10.62
C ASP A 165 8.85 46.34 -9.16
N PHE A 166 7.77 45.67 -8.76
CA PHE A 166 7.23 45.80 -7.40
C PHE A 166 7.39 44.55 -6.54
N GLY A 167 8.09 43.51 -7.00
CA GLY A 167 8.41 42.33 -6.20
C GLY A 167 7.25 41.34 -6.05
N ALA A 168 7.43 40.38 -5.12
CA ALA A 168 6.42 39.38 -4.79
C ALA A 168 5.21 40.01 -4.07
N ARG A 169 4.05 39.35 -4.15
CA ARG A 169 2.79 39.78 -3.54
C ARG A 169 2.20 38.66 -2.72
N THR A 170 1.86 38.94 -1.46
CA THR A 170 1.26 37.96 -0.57
C THR A 170 -0.18 38.34 -0.29
N PHE A 171 -1.07 37.39 -0.54
CA PHE A 171 -2.50 37.49 -0.32
C PHE A 171 -2.89 36.58 0.85
N PRO A 172 -3.61 37.07 1.86
CA PRO A 172 -4.06 36.23 2.96
C PRO A 172 -5.14 35.24 2.50
N LYS A 173 -5.34 34.18 3.27
CA LYS A 173 -6.53 33.34 3.22
C LYS A 173 -7.77 34.22 3.30
N GLY A 174 -8.77 33.94 2.47
CA GLY A 174 -9.97 34.77 2.40
C GLY A 174 -9.90 35.86 1.32
N THR A 175 -8.81 35.95 0.56
CA THR A 175 -8.70 36.87 -0.58
C THR A 175 -9.79 36.58 -1.61
N ARG A 176 -10.44 37.64 -2.08
CA ARG A 176 -11.62 37.58 -2.94
C ARG A 176 -11.25 37.84 -4.40
N PHE A 177 -11.73 36.96 -5.29
CA PHE A 177 -11.54 37.00 -6.73
C PHE A 177 -12.90 37.18 -7.39
N GLU A 178 -13.08 38.24 -8.17
CA GLU A 178 -14.34 38.57 -8.84
C GLU A 178 -14.26 38.26 -10.33
N ALA A 179 -15.20 37.47 -10.83
CA ALA A 179 -15.39 37.21 -12.25
C ALA A 179 -16.10 38.38 -12.94
N ASP A 180 -16.01 38.47 -14.27
CA ASP A 180 -16.68 39.54 -15.04
C ASP A 180 -18.20 39.59 -14.86
N ASN A 181 -18.82 38.48 -14.46
CA ASN A 181 -20.25 38.41 -14.14
C ASN A 181 -20.57 38.78 -12.67
N GLY A 182 -19.63 39.35 -11.92
CA GLY A 182 -19.77 39.79 -10.53
C GLY A 182 -19.69 38.67 -9.48
N ARG A 183 -19.49 37.41 -9.89
CA ARG A 183 -19.41 36.30 -8.93
C ARG A 183 -18.06 36.28 -8.22
N VAL A 184 -18.09 36.00 -6.92
CA VAL A 184 -16.90 36.05 -6.07
C VAL A 184 -16.46 34.67 -5.60
N TYR A 185 -15.15 34.47 -5.60
CA TYR A 185 -14.47 33.26 -5.14
C TYR A 185 -13.41 33.63 -4.09
N VAL A 186 -13.15 32.77 -3.13
CA VAL A 186 -12.42 33.08 -1.89
C VAL A 186 -11.29 32.09 -1.69
N SER A 187 -10.05 32.56 -1.48
CA SER A 187 -8.89 31.66 -1.28
C SER A 187 -8.95 30.87 0.02
N ARG A 188 -8.56 29.59 -0.04
CA ARG A 188 -8.50 28.68 1.13
C ARG A 188 -7.25 28.85 1.99
N ALA A 189 -6.22 29.50 1.47
CA ALA A 189 -4.92 29.63 2.12
C ALA A 189 -4.27 30.98 1.77
N ASP A 190 -3.30 31.35 2.60
CA ASP A 190 -2.35 32.41 2.26
C ASP A 190 -1.55 31.98 1.02
N VAL A 191 -1.27 32.94 0.14
CA VAL A 191 -0.58 32.67 -1.11
C VAL A 191 0.37 33.81 -1.45
N SER A 192 1.62 33.48 -1.75
CA SER A 192 2.63 34.44 -2.18
C SER A 192 2.97 34.20 -3.65
N VAL A 193 2.66 35.18 -4.48
CA VAL A 193 2.93 35.20 -5.92
C VAL A 193 4.29 35.86 -6.12
N PRO A 194 5.27 35.19 -6.76
CA PRO A 194 6.57 35.81 -7.03
C PRO A 194 6.43 37.03 -7.95
N ALA A 195 7.45 37.89 -8.00
CA ALA A 195 7.55 38.96 -8.99
C ALA A 195 7.64 38.38 -10.41
N ALA A 196 7.26 39.17 -11.41
CA ALA A 196 7.60 38.83 -12.78
C ALA A 196 9.12 38.91 -12.99
N THR A 197 9.66 38.00 -13.81
CA THR A 197 11.10 37.99 -14.12
C THR A 197 11.33 38.60 -15.50
N LYS A 198 12.18 39.64 -15.58
CA LYS A 198 12.65 40.19 -16.86
C LYS A 198 13.72 39.26 -17.43
N MET A 199 13.53 38.85 -18.68
CA MET A 199 14.51 38.09 -19.45
C MET A 199 14.88 38.87 -20.71
N TRP A 200 16.13 38.76 -21.12
CA TRP A 200 16.67 39.47 -22.27
C TRP A 200 16.95 38.49 -23.40
N HIS A 201 16.42 38.76 -24.59
CA HIS A 201 16.73 38.02 -25.80
C HIS A 201 17.16 39.00 -26.89
N GLY A 202 18.48 39.20 -27.01
CA GLY A 202 19.03 40.28 -27.83
C GLY A 202 18.62 41.65 -27.28
N THR A 203 17.95 42.46 -28.11
CA THR A 203 17.42 43.79 -27.74
C THR A 203 15.99 43.74 -27.18
N GLN A 204 15.34 42.57 -27.17
CA GLN A 204 13.97 42.43 -26.69
C GLN A 204 13.94 42.02 -25.21
N THR A 205 13.17 42.78 -24.41
CA THR A 205 12.85 42.42 -23.02
C THR A 205 11.54 41.62 -23.01
N MET A 206 11.59 40.40 -22.47
CA MET A 206 10.40 39.59 -22.21
C MET A 206 10.15 39.54 -20.70
N VAL A 207 8.88 39.65 -20.31
CA VAL A 207 8.47 39.53 -18.91
C VAL A 207 7.77 38.18 -18.73
N HIS A 208 8.35 37.33 -17.89
CA HIS A 208 7.69 36.10 -17.45
C HIS A 208 6.95 36.38 -16.16
N ALA A 209 5.62 36.38 -16.21
CA ALA A 209 4.79 36.58 -15.05
C ALA A 209 5.17 35.62 -13.92
N GLY A 210 5.27 36.13 -12.71
CA GLY A 210 5.26 35.28 -11.53
C GLY A 210 3.89 34.62 -11.42
N GLU A 211 3.84 33.33 -11.13
CA GLU A 211 2.58 32.61 -11.00
C GLU A 211 2.59 31.66 -9.82
N VAL A 212 1.42 31.48 -9.21
CA VAL A 212 1.18 30.53 -8.13
C VAL A 212 -0.27 30.10 -8.15
N GLU A 213 -0.56 28.89 -7.71
CA GLU A 213 -1.92 28.35 -7.67
C GLU A 213 -2.42 28.24 -6.22
N VAL A 214 -3.72 28.44 -6.03
CA VAL A 214 -4.40 28.32 -4.73
C VAL A 214 -5.82 27.77 -4.93
N TRP A 215 -6.29 26.95 -3.99
CA TRP A 215 -7.71 26.57 -3.99
C TRP A 215 -8.59 27.77 -3.64
N VAL A 216 -9.70 27.92 -4.36
CA VAL A 216 -10.76 28.89 -4.07
C VAL A 216 -12.12 28.21 -3.96
N ASP A 217 -12.97 28.75 -3.09
CA ASP A 217 -14.39 28.42 -2.98
C ASP A 217 -15.23 29.57 -3.53
N ALA A 218 -16.31 29.27 -4.23
CA ALA A 218 -17.36 30.24 -4.49
C ALA A 218 -17.89 30.80 -3.15
N ALA A 219 -18.06 32.11 -3.08
CA ALA A 219 -18.65 32.77 -1.92
C ALA A 219 -20.13 32.37 -1.73
N GLU A 220 -20.80 32.02 -2.82
CA GLU A 220 -22.19 31.59 -2.86
C GLU A 220 -22.32 30.08 -3.08
N ALA A 221 -23.37 29.49 -2.53
CA ALA A 221 -23.69 28.08 -2.69
C ALA A 221 -24.48 27.80 -3.97
N GLY A 222 -24.48 26.53 -4.39
CA GLY A 222 -25.25 26.04 -5.53
C GLY A 222 -24.50 26.09 -6.86
N ASP A 223 -25.23 25.90 -7.96
CA ASP A 223 -24.64 25.70 -9.29
C ASP A 223 -24.41 26.99 -10.06
N ALA A 224 -24.99 28.11 -9.60
CA ALA A 224 -24.81 29.40 -10.25
C ALA A 224 -23.32 29.78 -10.37
N PRO A 225 -22.46 29.59 -9.34
CA PRO A 225 -21.04 29.90 -9.43
C PRO A 225 -20.17 28.86 -10.15
N VAL A 226 -20.76 27.94 -10.92
CA VAL A 226 -19.99 26.97 -11.71
C VAL A 226 -19.38 27.65 -12.94
N VAL A 227 -18.09 27.40 -13.15
CA VAL A 227 -17.27 27.85 -14.28
C VAL A 227 -16.71 26.62 -14.97
N LYS A 228 -17.09 26.42 -16.23
CA LYS A 228 -16.71 25.25 -17.04
C LYS A 228 -15.63 25.54 -18.08
N GLU A 229 -15.41 26.82 -18.37
CA GLU A 229 -14.44 27.30 -19.35
C GLU A 229 -13.46 28.26 -18.65
N PRO A 230 -12.22 28.40 -19.16
CA PRO A 230 -11.24 29.28 -18.57
C PRO A 230 -11.74 30.71 -18.43
N ALA A 231 -11.61 31.29 -17.25
CA ALA A 231 -12.00 32.66 -16.95
C ALA A 231 -10.89 33.40 -16.21
N GLN A 232 -10.85 34.72 -16.41
CA GLN A 232 -10.00 35.63 -15.67
C GLN A 232 -10.80 36.32 -14.56
N TYR A 233 -10.13 36.66 -13.46
CA TYR A 233 -10.73 37.21 -12.25
C TYR A 233 -9.92 38.40 -11.75
N LYS A 234 -10.63 39.45 -11.33
CA LYS A 234 -10.04 40.59 -10.62
C LYS A 234 -9.79 40.22 -9.17
N ILE A 235 -8.66 40.63 -8.61
CA ILE A 235 -8.41 40.48 -7.17
C ILE A 235 -8.98 41.71 -6.47
N LEU A 236 -9.97 41.50 -5.61
CA LEU A 236 -10.62 42.59 -4.90
C LEU A 236 -9.71 43.17 -3.82
N GLY A 237 -9.76 44.50 -3.66
CA GLY A 237 -8.93 45.23 -2.68
C GLY A 237 -7.54 45.60 -3.17
N LEU A 238 -7.21 45.35 -4.45
CA LEU A 238 -6.02 45.91 -5.08
C LEU A 238 -6.24 47.38 -5.48
N GLU A 239 -5.16 48.15 -5.46
CA GLU A 239 -5.13 49.57 -5.85
C GLU A 239 -3.98 49.85 -6.83
N GLY A 240 -4.06 50.95 -7.57
CA GLY A 240 -2.98 51.40 -8.46
C GLY A 240 -2.57 50.35 -9.51
N ASP A 241 -1.27 50.25 -9.78
CA ASP A 241 -0.70 49.36 -10.80
C ASP A 241 -0.97 47.88 -10.55
N ASP A 242 -1.18 47.48 -9.30
CA ASP A 242 -1.46 46.10 -8.92
C ASP A 242 -2.79 45.62 -9.53
N THR A 243 -3.78 46.50 -9.71
CA THR A 243 -5.06 46.15 -10.35
C THR A 243 -4.92 45.68 -11.80
N ARG A 244 -3.85 46.12 -12.49
CA ARG A 244 -3.55 45.75 -13.88
C ARG A 244 -2.62 44.55 -13.96
N ASN A 245 -1.66 44.48 -13.04
CA ASN A 245 -0.57 43.50 -13.09
C ASN A 245 -0.87 42.21 -12.33
N LEU A 246 -1.87 42.20 -11.44
CA LEU A 246 -2.23 41.03 -10.64
C LEU A 246 -3.68 40.62 -10.91
N TYR A 247 -3.84 39.37 -11.35
CA TYR A 247 -5.15 38.82 -11.64
C TYR A 247 -5.17 37.30 -11.44
N GLY A 248 -6.36 36.75 -11.24
CA GLY A 248 -6.59 35.31 -11.18
C GLY A 248 -6.98 34.75 -12.54
N ILE A 249 -6.59 33.51 -12.83
CA ILE A 249 -7.14 32.69 -13.91
C ILE A 249 -7.56 31.36 -13.31
N ALA A 250 -8.73 30.86 -13.66
CA ALA A 250 -9.13 29.49 -13.34
C ALA A 250 -9.68 28.81 -14.59
N GLU A 251 -9.20 27.59 -14.87
CA GLU A 251 -9.68 26.75 -15.98
C GLU A 251 -11.11 26.27 -15.73
N LYS A 252 -11.39 25.82 -14.51
CA LYS A 252 -12.71 25.41 -14.05
C LYS A 252 -12.88 25.62 -12.55
N ILE A 253 -14.10 25.96 -12.14
CA ILE A 253 -14.54 26.02 -10.75
C ILE A 253 -15.88 25.31 -10.72
N THR A 254 -15.96 24.14 -10.09
CA THR A 254 -17.12 23.25 -10.24
C THR A 254 -17.54 22.68 -8.89
N ARG A 255 -18.66 21.96 -8.87
CA ARG A 255 -19.06 21.13 -7.72
C ARG A 255 -18.63 19.67 -7.89
N GLU A 256 -17.69 19.39 -8.80
CA GLU A 256 -17.09 18.07 -8.91
C GLU A 256 -16.38 17.72 -7.61
N LYS A 257 -16.24 16.41 -7.38
CA LYS A 257 -15.52 15.84 -6.24
C LYS A 257 -14.17 16.53 -6.05
N GLN A 258 -14.00 17.18 -4.91
CA GLN A 258 -12.76 17.87 -4.57
C GLN A 258 -11.87 16.89 -3.82
N GLU A 259 -10.73 16.58 -4.40
CA GLU A 259 -9.87 15.49 -3.95
C GLU A 259 -8.64 15.99 -3.16
N TYR A 260 -7.91 15.00 -2.64
CA TYR A 260 -6.75 15.12 -1.77
C TYR A 260 -5.63 15.97 -2.36
N GLY A 261 -4.91 16.69 -1.51
CA GLY A 261 -3.71 17.43 -1.89
C GLY A 261 -2.47 16.71 -1.39
N GLY A 262 -1.50 16.47 -2.28
CA GLY A 262 -0.19 15.94 -1.88
C GLY A 262 0.58 16.89 -0.97
N ASP A 263 1.35 16.33 -0.05
CA ASP A 263 2.38 17.02 0.72
C ASP A 263 3.77 16.80 0.07
N LYS A 264 4.73 17.68 0.36
CA LYS A 264 6.13 17.56 -0.10
C LYS A 264 7.09 17.14 1.01
N THR A 265 6.63 17.10 2.26
CA THR A 265 7.54 16.84 3.39
C THR A 265 8.18 15.47 3.29
N THR A 266 9.41 15.36 3.78
CA THR A 266 10.17 14.10 3.78
C THR A 266 10.88 13.91 5.11
N TYR A 267 10.86 12.67 5.58
CA TYR A 267 11.50 12.25 6.82
C TYR A 267 12.32 10.98 6.58
N GLU A 268 13.43 10.85 7.29
CA GLU A 268 14.05 9.55 7.56
C GLU A 268 13.58 9.11 8.95
N PHE A 269 12.79 8.04 9.06
CA PHE A 269 12.52 7.44 10.36
C PHE A 269 13.75 6.65 10.82
N ASP A 270 14.31 7.06 11.95
CA ASP A 270 15.47 6.40 12.55
C ASP A 270 15.01 5.33 13.56
N PRO A 271 15.22 4.03 13.27
CA PRO A 271 14.76 2.95 14.13
C PRO A 271 15.52 2.84 15.46
N GLU A 272 16.68 3.48 15.61
CA GLU A 272 17.44 3.47 16.86
C GLU A 272 16.92 4.52 17.85
N THR A 273 16.58 5.70 17.33
CA THR A 273 16.04 6.80 18.16
C THR A 273 14.52 6.83 18.20
N GLU A 274 13.87 6.03 17.35
CA GLU A 274 12.41 5.90 17.21
C GLU A 274 11.74 7.23 16.85
N ARG A 275 12.37 8.00 15.95
CA ARG A 275 11.94 9.36 15.59
C ARG A 275 12.00 9.58 14.09
N TYR A 276 11.04 10.36 13.59
CA TYR A 276 11.12 10.98 12.28
C TYR A 276 12.12 12.14 12.31
N VAL A 277 13.17 12.05 11.49
CA VAL A 277 14.16 13.11 11.30
C VAL A 277 13.87 13.79 9.96
N ARG A 278 13.54 15.07 10.00
CA ARG A 278 13.23 15.84 8.78
C ARG A 278 14.46 15.90 7.87
N THR A 279 14.24 15.72 6.58
CA THR A 279 15.28 15.80 5.55
C THR A 279 14.85 16.75 4.43
N GLY A 280 15.58 16.82 3.31
CA GLY A 280 15.17 17.65 2.17
C GLY A 280 13.79 17.23 1.67
N ASP A 281 12.92 18.21 1.42
CA ASP A 281 11.57 17.99 0.88
C ASP A 281 11.60 17.61 -0.59
N LEU A 282 10.54 16.92 -1.04
CA LEU A 282 10.28 16.71 -2.46
C LEU A 282 10.19 18.07 -3.18
N ALA A 283 10.66 18.11 -4.41
CA ALA A 283 10.50 19.25 -5.30
C ALA A 283 9.03 19.45 -5.71
N LYS A 284 8.26 18.37 -5.81
CA LYS A 284 6.81 18.41 -6.05
C LYS A 284 6.06 17.71 -4.92
N PRO A 285 4.94 18.28 -4.42
CA PRO A 285 4.08 17.56 -3.49
C PRO A 285 3.53 16.28 -4.13
N ARG A 286 3.45 15.20 -3.35
CA ARG A 286 3.03 13.87 -3.81
C ARG A 286 2.12 13.21 -2.79
N TRP A 287 0.90 12.93 -3.23
CA TRP A 287 -0.02 11.99 -2.61
C TRP A 287 0.07 10.65 -3.34
N TYR A 288 0.26 9.54 -2.63
CA TYR A 288 0.46 8.20 -3.18
C TYR A 288 1.65 8.02 -4.16
N PRO A 289 2.86 8.51 -3.86
CA PRO A 289 4.03 8.18 -4.65
C PRO A 289 4.56 6.78 -4.32
N THR A 290 5.15 6.09 -5.30
CA THR A 290 6.08 4.99 -5.01
C THR A 290 7.47 5.55 -4.80
N LEU A 291 8.15 5.13 -3.73
CA LEU A 291 9.58 5.35 -3.55
C LEU A 291 10.35 4.09 -3.97
N ALA A 292 10.96 4.12 -5.15
CA ALA A 292 11.69 2.98 -5.71
C ALA A 292 13.18 3.06 -5.38
N THR A 293 13.72 2.07 -4.65
CA THR A 293 15.16 1.94 -4.40
C THR A 293 15.91 1.66 -5.71
N LEU A 294 16.97 2.42 -5.97
CA LEU A 294 17.88 2.19 -7.09
C LEU A 294 19.10 1.39 -6.63
N ALA A 295 19.75 0.67 -7.56
CA ALA A 295 20.91 -0.17 -7.25
C ALA A 295 22.09 0.57 -6.57
N GLY A 296 22.21 1.88 -6.79
CA GLY A 296 23.21 2.73 -6.13
C GLY A 296 22.88 3.15 -4.69
N GLY A 297 21.68 2.82 -4.19
CA GLY A 297 21.17 3.20 -2.88
C GLY A 297 20.34 4.48 -2.86
N ASP A 298 20.43 5.31 -3.90
CA ASP A 298 19.51 6.44 -4.11
C ASP A 298 18.07 5.96 -4.34
N VAL A 299 17.10 6.83 -4.10
CA VAL A 299 15.67 6.52 -4.19
C VAL A 299 15.00 7.41 -5.22
N LEU A 300 14.12 6.86 -6.05
CA LEU A 300 13.33 7.58 -7.03
C LEU A 300 11.89 7.73 -6.54
N ALA A 301 11.37 8.96 -6.48
CA ALA A 301 9.95 9.19 -6.27
C ALA A 301 9.24 9.21 -7.62
N VAL A 302 8.24 8.33 -7.75
CA VAL A 302 7.49 8.11 -8.98
C VAL A 302 6.01 8.33 -8.75
N SER A 303 5.37 9.04 -9.68
CA SER A 303 3.92 9.32 -9.68
C SER A 303 3.44 10.12 -8.44
N GLY A 304 2.14 10.11 -8.22
CA GLY A 304 1.44 10.80 -7.15
C GLY A 304 0.58 11.96 -7.66
N LEU A 305 -0.33 12.42 -6.80
CA LEU A 305 -1.08 13.65 -7.03
C LEU A 305 -0.35 14.83 -6.41
N ASP A 306 -0.42 15.98 -7.08
CA ASP A 306 0.09 17.23 -6.57
C ASP A 306 -0.81 17.81 -5.45
N GLN A 307 -0.46 18.98 -4.93
CA GLN A 307 -1.20 19.65 -3.86
C GLN A 307 -2.64 20.06 -4.23
N PHE A 308 -3.04 19.88 -5.49
CA PHE A 308 -4.39 20.17 -5.99
C PHE A 308 -5.12 18.92 -6.48
N GLY A 309 -4.59 17.73 -6.19
CA GLY A 309 -5.20 16.46 -6.60
C GLY A 309 -4.99 16.12 -8.08
N ARG A 310 -4.09 16.83 -8.78
CA ARG A 310 -3.81 16.56 -10.20
C ARG A 310 -2.70 15.54 -10.31
N MET A 311 -2.82 14.61 -11.25
CA MET A 311 -1.74 13.66 -11.55
C MET A 311 -0.47 14.39 -11.98
N ILE A 312 0.66 14.02 -11.38
CA ILE A 312 1.96 14.50 -11.82
C ILE A 312 2.23 13.92 -13.23
N PRO A 313 2.56 14.76 -14.24
CA PRO A 313 2.65 14.34 -15.65
C PRO A 313 3.98 13.64 -15.98
N GLY A 314 4.27 12.58 -15.22
CA GLY A 314 5.42 11.70 -15.38
C GLY A 314 6.77 12.29 -14.96
N THR A 315 6.81 13.50 -14.38
CA THR A 315 8.07 14.08 -13.88
C THR A 315 8.48 13.45 -12.57
N ASN A 316 9.69 12.90 -12.52
CA ASN A 316 10.24 12.18 -11.38
C ASN A 316 11.39 12.96 -10.72
N GLU A 317 11.75 12.55 -9.52
CA GLU A 317 12.81 13.17 -8.72
C GLU A 317 13.54 12.12 -7.91
N ARG A 318 14.82 12.38 -7.62
CA ARG A 318 15.72 11.42 -6.96
C ARG A 318 16.21 11.97 -5.63
N TYR A 319 16.03 11.18 -4.58
CA TYR A 319 16.65 11.41 -3.29
C TYR A 319 18.08 10.90 -3.32
N GLN A 320 19.02 11.83 -3.16
CA GLN A 320 20.45 11.52 -3.07
C GLN A 320 20.79 11.24 -1.61
N VAL A 321 20.88 9.97 -1.22
CA VAL A 321 20.97 9.55 0.20
C VAL A 321 22.13 10.24 0.91
N LYS A 322 23.31 10.27 0.27
CA LYS A 322 24.51 10.88 0.87
C LYS A 322 24.36 12.39 1.12
N LYS A 323 23.53 13.07 0.33
CA LYS A 323 23.32 14.52 0.43
C LYS A 323 22.02 14.88 1.14
N LYS A 324 21.20 13.88 1.49
CA LYS A 324 19.91 14.05 2.17
C LYS A 324 18.99 15.08 1.50
N LYS A 325 18.92 15.03 0.16
CA LYS A 325 18.15 15.99 -0.63
C LYS A 325 17.53 15.35 -1.87
N TRP A 326 16.36 15.87 -2.26
CA TRP A 326 15.76 15.58 -3.56
C TRP A 326 16.37 16.45 -4.65
N VAL A 327 16.54 15.85 -5.82
CA VAL A 327 16.97 16.53 -7.05
C VAL A 327 15.98 16.17 -8.15
N PRO A 328 15.37 17.16 -8.82
CA PRO A 328 14.53 16.90 -9.99
C PRO A 328 15.26 16.04 -11.02
N ALA A 329 14.56 15.05 -11.58
CA ALA A 329 15.09 14.17 -12.62
C ALA A 329 14.18 14.27 -13.87
N PRO A 330 14.07 15.45 -14.51
CA PRO A 330 13.13 15.67 -15.61
C PRO A 330 13.42 14.82 -16.85
N SER A 331 14.66 14.36 -17.03
CA SER A 331 15.03 13.41 -18.09
C SER A 331 14.43 12.02 -17.88
N LEU A 332 14.03 11.66 -16.66
CA LEU A 332 13.33 10.43 -16.31
C LEU A 332 11.83 10.62 -16.42
N ARG A 333 11.34 11.25 -17.48
CA ARG A 333 9.92 11.52 -17.67
C ARG A 333 9.20 10.23 -18.09
N ARG A 334 8.26 9.78 -17.26
CA ARG A 334 7.39 8.63 -17.55
C ARG A 334 6.15 8.66 -16.67
N THR A 335 4.98 8.62 -17.31
CA THR A 335 3.68 8.60 -16.62
C THR A 335 3.38 7.20 -16.09
N PHE A 336 2.93 7.13 -14.84
CA PHE A 336 2.38 5.95 -14.20
C PHE A 336 1.14 6.39 -13.39
N PRO A 337 0.19 5.48 -13.11
CA PRO A 337 -0.81 5.67 -12.04
C PRO A 337 -0.13 5.80 -10.66
N THR A 338 -0.90 6.10 -9.60
CA THR A 338 -0.38 6.21 -8.22
C THR A 338 0.03 4.85 -7.65
N TYR A 339 0.94 4.86 -6.67
CA TYR A 339 1.62 3.68 -6.12
C TYR A 339 1.96 2.59 -7.18
N PRO A 340 2.68 2.92 -8.26
CA PRO A 340 3.06 1.90 -9.22
C PRO A 340 4.01 0.89 -8.56
N ALA A 341 3.71 -0.40 -8.65
CA ALA A 341 4.57 -1.44 -8.09
C ALA A 341 5.84 -1.60 -8.95
N LEU A 342 6.97 -1.08 -8.45
CA LEU A 342 8.25 -0.99 -9.15
C LEU A 342 9.31 -1.85 -8.46
N PHE A 343 9.70 -2.95 -9.09
CA PHE A 343 10.69 -3.89 -8.54
C PHE A 343 12.08 -3.68 -9.16
N LEU A 344 13.09 -3.45 -8.33
CA LEU A 344 14.49 -3.42 -8.77
C LEU A 344 14.97 -4.83 -9.16
N THR A 345 15.34 -5.01 -10.43
CA THR A 345 15.85 -6.25 -11.03
C THR A 345 17.36 -6.42 -10.83
N GLN A 346 17.86 -7.64 -11.07
CA GLN A 346 19.28 -7.97 -10.90
C GLN A 346 20.21 -7.17 -11.83
N ASP A 347 19.71 -6.76 -13.00
CA ASP A 347 20.39 -5.93 -13.99
C ASP A 347 20.09 -4.43 -13.82
N GLU A 348 19.51 -4.04 -12.68
CA GLU A 348 19.32 -2.66 -12.22
C GLU A 348 18.28 -1.84 -12.98
N ARG A 349 17.39 -2.51 -13.71
CA ARG A 349 16.16 -1.90 -14.23
C ARG A 349 15.08 -1.91 -13.15
N LEU A 350 14.03 -1.11 -13.35
CA LEU A 350 12.81 -1.19 -12.56
C LEU A 350 11.73 -1.91 -13.37
N PHE A 351 11.20 -3.01 -12.86
CA PHE A 351 10.05 -3.67 -13.46
C PHE A 351 8.76 -3.11 -12.88
N PHE A 352 7.92 -2.52 -13.74
CA PHE A 352 6.54 -2.18 -13.41
C PHE A 352 5.65 -3.39 -13.69
N SER A 353 5.01 -3.95 -12.66
CA SER A 353 4.16 -5.13 -12.79
C SER A 353 2.80 -4.85 -13.43
N GLY A 354 2.39 -3.58 -13.53
CA GLY A 354 1.03 -3.17 -13.85
C GLY A 354 0.20 -2.85 -12.60
N SER A 355 0.55 -3.41 -11.43
CA SER A 355 -0.17 -3.15 -10.19
C SER A 355 -0.04 -1.70 -9.74
N ASN A 356 -1.15 -1.09 -9.33
CA ASN A 356 -1.21 0.32 -8.95
C ASN A 356 -2.47 0.65 -8.11
N ALA A 357 -2.49 1.84 -7.50
CA ALA A 357 -3.62 2.34 -6.72
C ALA A 357 -4.63 3.21 -7.52
N GLY A 358 -4.41 3.37 -8.82
CA GLY A 358 -5.31 4.06 -9.75
C GLY A 358 -4.90 5.48 -10.08
N TYR A 359 -5.89 6.32 -10.39
CA TYR A 359 -5.73 7.69 -10.90
C TYR A 359 -5.03 7.81 -12.26
N GLY A 360 -5.18 8.98 -12.88
CA GLY A 360 -4.68 9.26 -14.22
C GLY A 360 -5.47 8.56 -15.32
N SER A 361 -4.95 8.62 -16.54
CA SER A 361 -5.60 8.03 -17.71
C SER A 361 -5.77 6.52 -17.56
N ALA A 362 -6.90 5.99 -18.03
CA ALA A 362 -7.17 4.55 -18.09
C ALA A 362 -6.29 3.82 -19.12
N THR A 363 -5.60 4.54 -20.01
CA THR A 363 -4.79 3.97 -21.11
C THR A 363 -3.31 4.34 -21.03
N GLU A 364 -2.95 5.49 -20.44
CA GLU A 364 -1.56 5.93 -20.31
C GLU A 364 -0.88 5.32 -19.08
N GLY A 365 0.37 4.88 -19.22
CA GLY A 365 1.18 4.41 -18.09
C GLY A 365 0.71 3.09 -17.45
N ARG A 366 -0.26 2.39 -18.05
CA ARG A 366 -0.86 1.15 -17.50
C ARG A 366 -0.15 -0.14 -17.95
N THR A 367 0.64 -0.09 -19.02
CA THR A 367 1.29 -1.28 -19.59
C THR A 367 2.48 -1.72 -18.72
N PRO A 368 2.53 -2.97 -18.22
CA PRO A 368 3.68 -3.52 -17.51
C PRO A 368 4.95 -3.46 -18.36
N GLY A 369 6.11 -3.33 -17.72
CA GLY A 369 7.37 -3.27 -18.47
C GLY A 369 8.63 -3.02 -17.66
N LEU A 370 9.76 -3.26 -18.30
CA LEU A 370 11.09 -3.00 -17.76
C LEU A 370 11.54 -1.59 -18.12
N TRP A 371 11.81 -0.79 -17.10
CA TRP A 371 12.31 0.57 -17.21
C TRP A 371 13.82 0.64 -16.94
N ASP A 372 14.59 0.93 -17.98
CA ASP A 372 15.98 1.34 -17.86
C ASP A 372 16.02 2.81 -17.44
N VAL A 373 16.17 3.04 -16.13
CA VAL A 373 16.24 4.38 -15.52
C VAL A 373 17.49 5.16 -15.90
N LYS A 374 18.54 4.52 -16.46
CA LYS A 374 19.75 5.24 -16.90
C LYS A 374 19.53 5.86 -18.28
N LYS A 375 18.81 5.16 -19.15
CA LYS A 375 18.54 5.58 -20.54
C LYS A 375 17.13 6.14 -20.74
N ASN A 376 16.29 6.12 -19.70
CA ASN A 376 14.85 6.35 -19.75
C ASN A 376 14.14 5.51 -20.84
N ARG A 377 14.61 4.29 -21.10
CA ARG A 377 14.02 3.39 -22.09
C ARG A 377 13.07 2.41 -21.40
N PHE A 378 11.93 2.16 -22.00
CA PHE A 378 10.97 1.19 -21.48
C PHE A 378 10.73 0.07 -22.49
N GLN A 379 10.80 -1.16 -21.99
CA GLN A 379 10.48 -2.37 -22.72
C GLN A 379 9.15 -2.90 -22.18
N PRO A 380 8.04 -2.74 -22.90
CA PRO A 380 6.77 -3.35 -22.52
C PRO A 380 6.89 -4.87 -22.36
N VAL A 381 6.18 -5.43 -21.38
CA VAL A 381 6.01 -6.86 -21.16
C VAL A 381 4.55 -7.21 -21.40
N HIS A 382 4.28 -7.87 -22.52
CA HIS A 382 2.93 -8.17 -23.00
C HIS A 382 2.42 -9.54 -22.50
N GLY A 383 1.17 -9.88 -22.81
CA GLY A 383 0.55 -11.18 -22.50
C GLY A 383 -0.25 -11.23 -21.20
N LEU A 384 -0.38 -10.11 -20.48
CA LEU A 384 -1.16 -10.07 -19.25
C LEU A 384 -2.67 -10.16 -19.57
N ALA A 385 -3.31 -11.25 -19.17
CA ALA A 385 -4.78 -11.36 -19.22
C ALA A 385 -5.45 -10.30 -18.33
N ASP A 386 -6.68 -9.89 -18.66
CA ASP A 386 -7.44 -8.86 -17.93
C ASP A 386 -6.62 -7.59 -17.64
N SER A 387 -5.78 -7.14 -18.57
CA SER A 387 -4.78 -6.06 -18.36
C SER A 387 -5.36 -4.71 -17.95
N THR A 388 -6.67 -4.51 -18.07
CA THR A 388 -7.42 -3.34 -17.59
C THR A 388 -7.84 -3.45 -16.12
N MET A 389 -7.60 -4.61 -15.48
CA MET A 389 -7.97 -4.92 -14.10
C MET A 389 -6.72 -5.07 -13.20
N THR A 390 -5.83 -4.07 -13.23
CA THR A 390 -4.60 -4.06 -12.42
C THR A 390 -4.63 -3.03 -11.29
N GLU A 391 -5.68 -2.21 -11.19
CA GLU A 391 -5.85 -1.39 -9.99
C GLU A 391 -6.13 -2.30 -8.81
N THR A 392 -5.51 -2.02 -7.66
CA THR A 392 -5.71 -2.76 -6.41
C THR A 392 -5.33 -4.24 -6.47
N SER A 393 -4.58 -4.66 -7.49
CA SER A 393 -3.95 -6.00 -7.50
C SER A 393 -2.81 -6.07 -6.47
N ALA A 394 -2.39 -7.28 -6.12
CA ALA A 394 -1.11 -7.49 -5.47
C ALA A 394 -0.04 -7.82 -6.50
N SER A 395 1.22 -7.53 -6.18
CA SER A 395 2.34 -8.08 -6.94
C SER A 395 3.54 -8.35 -6.04
N VAL A 396 4.31 -9.37 -6.38
CA VAL A 396 5.41 -9.86 -5.56
C VAL A 396 6.55 -10.38 -6.44
N MET A 397 7.80 -10.08 -6.06
CA MET A 397 8.97 -10.77 -6.60
C MET A 397 9.06 -12.15 -5.95
N LEU A 398 8.87 -13.20 -6.75
CA LEU A 398 8.83 -14.57 -6.25
C LEU A 398 10.19 -15.00 -5.70
N PRO A 399 10.22 -15.71 -4.56
CA PRO A 399 11.44 -16.29 -4.02
C PRO A 399 11.88 -17.55 -4.80
N PRO A 400 13.20 -17.79 -4.95
CA PRO A 400 14.28 -16.86 -4.65
C PRO A 400 14.34 -15.75 -5.72
N ALA A 401 14.68 -14.53 -5.30
CA ALA A 401 14.75 -13.36 -6.19
C ALA A 401 15.73 -13.56 -7.36
N GLN A 402 16.68 -14.49 -7.25
CA GLN A 402 17.56 -14.94 -8.33
C GLN A 402 16.82 -15.34 -9.60
N ASP A 403 15.62 -15.90 -9.48
CA ASP A 403 14.83 -16.37 -10.62
C ASP A 403 14.19 -15.23 -11.41
N GLN A 404 14.26 -13.99 -10.90
CA GLN A 404 13.73 -12.78 -11.54
C GLN A 404 12.28 -12.92 -12.02
N LYS A 405 11.46 -13.69 -11.29
CA LYS A 405 10.03 -13.85 -11.57
C LYS A 405 9.21 -12.89 -10.73
N VAL A 406 8.29 -12.18 -11.38
CA VAL A 406 7.31 -11.32 -10.70
C VAL A 406 5.92 -11.84 -10.98
N MET A 407 5.14 -12.02 -9.93
CA MET A 407 3.75 -12.46 -10.00
C MET A 407 2.82 -11.27 -9.75
N ILE A 408 1.74 -11.16 -10.52
CA ILE A 408 0.61 -10.28 -10.26
C ILE A 408 -0.60 -11.12 -9.89
N LEU A 409 -1.36 -10.71 -8.88
CA LEU A 409 -2.48 -11.46 -8.32
C LEU A 409 -3.71 -10.57 -8.15
N GLY A 410 -4.84 -11.04 -8.65
CA GLY A 410 -6.11 -10.34 -8.54
C GLY A 410 -6.07 -8.97 -9.23
N GLY A 411 -6.79 -8.02 -8.65
CA GLY A 411 -7.02 -6.68 -9.17
C GLY A 411 -8.45 -6.48 -9.61
N GLY A 412 -8.80 -5.23 -9.89
CA GLY A 412 -10.08 -4.93 -10.52
C GLY A 412 -9.99 -3.76 -11.48
N ALA A 413 -11.09 -3.55 -12.19
CA ALA A 413 -11.20 -2.49 -13.17
C ALA A 413 -11.04 -1.10 -12.54
N VAL A 414 -10.78 -0.11 -13.37
CA VAL A 414 -10.47 1.26 -12.96
C VAL A 414 -11.51 1.83 -12.00
N GLY A 415 -11.04 2.53 -10.97
CA GLY A 415 -11.86 3.26 -10.01
C GLY A 415 -12.68 2.38 -9.08
N ASP A 416 -13.93 2.79 -8.86
CA ASP A 416 -14.91 2.16 -7.97
C ASP A 416 -15.66 1.00 -8.64
N SER A 417 -15.22 0.55 -9.82
CA SER A 417 -15.85 -0.53 -10.55
C SER A 417 -16.06 -1.78 -9.68
N PRO A 418 -17.26 -2.38 -9.69
CA PRO A 418 -17.53 -3.60 -8.94
C PRO A 418 -16.84 -4.83 -9.55
N ILE A 419 -16.19 -4.70 -10.71
CA ILE A 419 -15.58 -5.82 -11.43
C ILE A 419 -14.15 -6.05 -10.92
N SER A 420 -13.85 -7.31 -10.61
CA SER A 420 -12.53 -7.79 -10.23
C SER A 420 -12.19 -9.09 -10.94
N THR A 421 -10.91 -9.48 -10.93
CA THR A 421 -10.43 -10.73 -11.54
C THR A 421 -9.81 -11.65 -10.51
N ALA A 422 -9.90 -12.96 -10.78
CA ALA A 422 -9.19 -14.02 -10.03
C ALA A 422 -7.84 -14.38 -10.68
N ARG A 423 -7.39 -13.58 -11.65
CA ARG A 423 -6.16 -13.82 -12.41
C ARG A 423 -4.95 -13.89 -11.48
N THR A 424 -4.07 -14.83 -11.79
CA THR A 424 -2.65 -14.66 -11.51
C THR A 424 -1.85 -14.79 -12.80
N ALA A 425 -0.71 -14.10 -12.88
CA ALA A 425 0.22 -14.24 -13.98
C ALA A 425 1.64 -14.01 -13.49
N ILE A 426 2.61 -14.63 -14.16
CA ILE A 426 4.03 -14.56 -13.83
C ILE A 426 4.79 -14.05 -15.06
N ALA A 427 5.60 -13.01 -14.87
CA ALA A 427 6.59 -12.57 -15.84
C ALA A 427 7.96 -13.10 -15.40
N ASP A 428 8.63 -13.83 -16.28
CA ASP A 428 10.04 -14.22 -16.12
C ASP A 428 10.91 -13.14 -16.78
N LEU A 429 11.65 -12.38 -15.98
CA LEU A 429 12.40 -11.20 -16.44
C LEU A 429 13.82 -11.54 -16.91
N ASP A 430 14.26 -12.79 -16.72
CA ASP A 430 15.53 -13.28 -17.26
C ASP A 430 15.40 -13.74 -18.72
N ASP A 431 14.16 -13.94 -19.21
CA ASP A 431 13.90 -14.10 -20.64
C ASP A 431 14.27 -12.79 -21.39
N PRO A 432 15.08 -12.84 -22.48
CA PRO A 432 15.37 -11.66 -23.31
C PRO A 432 14.12 -10.96 -23.87
N ARG A 433 13.02 -11.70 -24.04
CA ARG A 433 11.71 -11.21 -24.48
C ARG A 433 10.64 -11.62 -23.46
N PRO A 434 10.65 -10.99 -22.28
CA PRO A 434 9.77 -11.37 -21.20
C PRO A 434 8.31 -11.17 -21.60
N ALA A 435 7.46 -12.11 -21.19
CA ALA A 435 6.02 -12.08 -21.39
C ALA A 435 5.32 -12.66 -20.15
N TRP A 436 4.12 -12.18 -19.89
CA TRP A 436 3.27 -12.72 -18.84
C TRP A 436 2.73 -14.10 -19.25
N ARG A 437 2.80 -15.05 -18.33
CA ARG A 437 2.19 -16.38 -18.44
C ARG A 437 1.17 -16.56 -17.35
N ALA A 438 0.03 -17.18 -17.66
CA ALA A 438 -1.00 -17.44 -16.67
C ALA A 438 -0.47 -18.35 -15.54
N GLY A 439 -0.78 -17.98 -14.30
CA GLY A 439 -0.57 -18.82 -13.12
C GLY A 439 -1.88 -19.51 -12.68
N PRO A 440 -1.86 -20.23 -11.54
CA PRO A 440 -3.08 -20.78 -10.95
C PRO A 440 -4.03 -19.66 -10.54
N ARG A 441 -5.34 -19.82 -10.80
CA ARG A 441 -6.31 -18.78 -10.42
C ARG A 441 -6.51 -18.72 -8.92
N LEU A 442 -6.80 -17.51 -8.43
CA LEU A 442 -7.35 -17.32 -7.10
C LEU A 442 -8.75 -17.98 -7.01
N PRO A 443 -9.19 -18.41 -5.82
CA PRO A 443 -10.48 -19.08 -5.65
C PRO A 443 -11.66 -18.12 -5.88
N ASN A 444 -11.43 -16.82 -5.71
CA ASN A 444 -12.40 -15.76 -5.96
C ASN A 444 -11.70 -14.63 -6.71
N PRO A 445 -12.45 -13.80 -7.47
CA PRO A 445 -11.98 -12.50 -7.89
C PRO A 445 -11.63 -11.62 -6.69
N THR A 446 -10.45 -11.00 -6.70
CA THR A 446 -9.90 -10.38 -5.48
C THR A 446 -9.18 -9.06 -5.76
N ARG A 447 -9.63 -7.99 -5.14
CA ARG A 447 -8.89 -6.73 -4.93
C ARG A 447 -8.20 -6.75 -3.56
N TYR A 448 -7.14 -5.96 -3.39
CA TYR A 448 -6.47 -5.70 -2.10
C TYR A 448 -5.91 -6.96 -1.40
N LEU A 449 -5.52 -7.98 -2.17
CA LEU A 449 -4.94 -9.19 -1.61
C LEU A 449 -3.61 -8.84 -0.92
N ASN A 450 -3.42 -9.30 0.32
CA ASN A 450 -2.12 -9.18 0.97
C ASN A 450 -1.19 -10.30 0.49
N THR A 451 0.10 -9.99 0.28
CA THR A 451 1.14 -10.96 -0.12
C THR A 451 2.39 -10.81 0.73
N VAL A 452 2.90 -11.92 1.26
CA VAL A 452 4.11 -11.95 2.10
C VAL A 452 5.02 -13.10 1.69
N VAL A 453 6.24 -12.79 1.28
CA VAL A 453 7.29 -13.80 1.02
C VAL A 453 7.73 -14.42 2.35
N LEU A 454 7.67 -15.75 2.43
CA LEU A 454 8.09 -16.54 3.59
C LEU A 454 9.53 -17.06 3.42
N PRO A 455 10.23 -17.39 4.53
CA PRO A 455 11.62 -17.84 4.48
C PRO A 455 11.81 -19.24 3.86
N ASP A 456 10.74 -19.99 3.63
CA ASP A 456 10.73 -21.33 3.02
C ASP A 456 10.48 -21.30 1.49
N ASP A 457 10.68 -20.14 0.85
CA ASP A 457 10.39 -19.86 -0.57
C ASP A 457 8.91 -20.02 -0.97
N THR A 458 7.99 -19.94 -0.01
CA THR A 458 6.57 -19.82 -0.32
C THR A 458 6.10 -18.37 -0.22
N VAL A 459 4.94 -18.07 -0.80
CA VAL A 459 4.28 -16.76 -0.65
C VAL A 459 2.94 -16.95 0.05
N PHE A 460 2.81 -16.37 1.23
CA PHE A 460 1.54 -16.31 1.94
C PHE A 460 0.65 -15.23 1.33
N THR A 461 -0.62 -15.55 1.16
CA THR A 461 -1.65 -14.61 0.69
C THR A 461 -2.85 -14.65 1.61
N SER A 462 -3.46 -13.50 1.88
CA SER A 462 -4.64 -13.43 2.76
C SER A 462 -5.53 -12.23 2.44
N GLY A 463 -6.83 -12.41 2.66
CA GLY A 463 -7.81 -11.34 2.60
C GLY A 463 -8.16 -10.90 1.19
N GLY A 464 -8.37 -9.60 1.05
CA GLY A 464 -8.92 -8.94 -0.11
C GLY A 464 -10.44 -8.91 -0.11
N SER A 465 -11.00 -8.33 -1.17
CA SER A 465 -12.45 -8.34 -1.41
C SER A 465 -12.78 -8.48 -2.89
N SER A 466 -13.91 -9.10 -3.22
CA SER A 466 -14.34 -9.19 -4.63
C SER A 466 -14.87 -7.86 -5.16
N GLY A 467 -15.57 -7.08 -4.32
CA GLY A 467 -16.04 -5.74 -4.64
C GLY A 467 -15.05 -4.65 -4.20
N TYR A 468 -15.21 -3.46 -4.75
CA TYR A 468 -14.46 -2.27 -4.36
C TYR A 468 -14.66 -1.96 -2.86
N ARG A 469 -13.57 -1.79 -2.10
CA ARG A 469 -13.56 -1.53 -0.64
C ARG A 469 -14.50 -2.43 0.19
N GLY A 470 -14.58 -3.71 -0.16
CA GLY A 470 -15.44 -4.70 0.49
C GLY A 470 -16.95 -4.50 0.25
N GLY A 471 -17.33 -3.57 -0.63
CA GLY A 471 -18.72 -3.26 -0.96
C GLY A 471 -19.43 -4.34 -1.78
N PRO A 472 -20.59 -4.01 -2.37
CA PRO A 472 -21.42 -5.01 -3.03
C PRO A 472 -20.73 -5.73 -4.19
N TYR A 473 -21.01 -7.03 -4.32
CA TYR A 473 -20.52 -7.87 -5.40
C TYR A 473 -21.50 -9.02 -5.66
N GLN A 474 -21.98 -9.14 -6.90
CA GLN A 474 -22.87 -10.24 -7.35
C GLN A 474 -24.02 -10.55 -6.37
N GLY A 475 -24.77 -9.52 -5.96
CA GLY A 475 -25.93 -9.65 -5.07
C GLY A 475 -25.61 -9.76 -3.58
N ARG A 476 -24.33 -9.85 -3.18
CA ARG A 476 -23.90 -9.71 -1.78
C ARG A 476 -23.61 -8.25 -1.47
N GLN A 477 -24.02 -7.79 -0.29
CA GLN A 477 -23.78 -6.42 0.17
C GLN A 477 -22.35 -6.19 0.70
N ARG A 478 -21.71 -7.26 1.17
CA ARG A 478 -20.31 -7.29 1.62
C ARG A 478 -19.54 -8.37 0.90
N SER A 479 -18.29 -8.07 0.55
CA SER A 479 -17.47 -8.93 -0.31
C SER A 479 -16.05 -9.16 0.20
N ASP A 480 -15.78 -8.87 1.48
CA ASP A 480 -14.53 -9.29 2.12
C ASP A 480 -14.34 -10.80 2.01
N LEU A 481 -13.12 -11.22 1.72
CA LEU A 481 -12.75 -12.63 1.60
C LEU A 481 -12.02 -13.06 2.87
N LEU A 482 -12.62 -13.98 3.62
CA LEU A 482 -11.93 -14.69 4.71
C LEU A 482 -11.20 -15.90 4.13
N THR A 483 -10.19 -15.64 3.32
CA THR A 483 -9.41 -16.68 2.65
C THR A 483 -7.93 -16.42 2.83
N ALA A 484 -7.18 -17.46 3.14
CA ALA A 484 -5.72 -17.43 3.11
C ALA A 484 -5.18 -18.65 2.37
N GLN A 485 -4.05 -18.45 1.69
CA GLN A 485 -3.40 -19.47 0.88
C GLN A 485 -1.89 -19.35 0.98
N ILE A 486 -1.19 -20.44 0.72
CA ILE A 486 0.26 -20.46 0.53
C ILE A 486 0.52 -20.87 -0.91
N TYR A 487 1.16 -19.99 -1.67
CA TYR A 487 1.64 -20.26 -3.01
C TYR A 487 3.02 -20.94 -2.93
N ASP A 488 3.11 -22.17 -3.41
CA ASP A 488 4.36 -22.90 -3.59
C ASP A 488 4.94 -22.53 -4.96
N VAL A 489 6.03 -21.75 -4.94
CA VAL A 489 6.66 -21.23 -6.16
C VAL A 489 7.17 -22.35 -7.06
N ARG A 490 7.74 -23.42 -6.47
CA ARG A 490 8.32 -24.54 -7.22
C ARG A 490 7.23 -25.36 -7.92
N LYS A 491 6.07 -25.51 -7.28
CA LYS A 491 4.93 -26.25 -7.83
C LYS A 491 4.00 -25.40 -8.70
N ASN A 492 4.15 -24.07 -8.69
CA ASN A 492 3.23 -23.13 -9.32
C ASN A 492 1.77 -23.41 -8.92
N ALA A 493 1.53 -23.58 -7.61
CA ALA A 493 0.24 -24.01 -7.08
C ALA A 493 -0.06 -23.40 -5.71
N PHE A 494 -1.34 -23.13 -5.46
CA PHE A 494 -1.83 -22.73 -4.15
C PHE A 494 -2.21 -23.95 -3.32
N ARG A 495 -1.93 -23.88 -2.02
CA ARG A 495 -2.57 -24.70 -0.99
C ARG A 495 -3.32 -23.81 -0.01
N LYS A 496 -4.41 -24.32 0.56
CA LYS A 496 -5.18 -23.59 1.58
C LYS A 496 -4.33 -23.37 2.83
N ALA A 497 -4.54 -22.24 3.49
CA ALA A 497 -4.11 -21.95 4.84
C ALA A 497 -5.34 -21.77 5.74
N ALA A 498 -5.14 -21.63 7.05
CA ALA A 498 -6.21 -21.36 7.98
C ALA A 498 -6.90 -20.05 7.59
N GLU A 499 -8.23 -19.99 7.69
CA GLU A 499 -8.99 -18.80 7.32
C GLU A 499 -8.79 -17.69 8.37
N PRO A 500 -8.57 -16.43 7.97
CA PRO A 500 -8.49 -15.31 8.90
C PRO A 500 -9.87 -15.04 9.54
N THR A 501 -9.88 -14.41 10.72
CA THR A 501 -11.14 -14.05 11.39
C THR A 501 -11.56 -12.60 11.10
N VAL A 502 -10.65 -11.80 10.51
CA VAL A 502 -10.88 -10.39 10.17
C VAL A 502 -10.82 -10.18 8.66
N GLY A 503 -11.87 -9.56 8.10
CA GLY A 503 -11.92 -9.17 6.69
C GLY A 503 -11.02 -7.97 6.42
N ARG A 504 -10.11 -8.11 5.46
CA ARG A 504 -9.12 -7.09 5.11
C ARG A 504 -9.22 -6.72 3.64
N ASN A 505 -9.63 -5.49 3.34
CA ASN A 505 -9.74 -4.96 1.97
C ASN A 505 -8.78 -3.76 1.77
N TYR A 506 -9.27 -2.64 1.27
CA TYR A 506 -8.50 -1.39 1.11
C TYR A 506 -7.83 -0.96 2.42
N HIS A 507 -6.67 -0.31 2.33
CA HIS A 507 -5.84 0.08 3.48
C HIS A 507 -5.54 -1.08 4.46
N SER A 508 -5.27 -2.27 3.92
CA SER A 508 -4.81 -3.40 4.73
C SER A 508 -3.39 -3.79 4.35
N GLU A 509 -2.66 -4.26 5.36
CA GLU A 509 -1.23 -4.49 5.31
C GLU A 509 -0.88 -5.85 5.91
N ALA A 510 0.14 -6.50 5.35
CA ALA A 510 0.72 -7.71 5.90
C ALA A 510 2.23 -7.74 5.73
N LEU A 511 2.96 -8.22 6.76
CA LEU A 511 4.41 -8.34 6.71
C LEU A 511 4.95 -9.51 7.53
N LEU A 512 6.09 -10.06 7.10
CA LEU A 512 6.82 -11.11 7.79
C LEU A 512 7.47 -10.55 9.06
N LEU A 513 7.43 -11.32 10.16
CA LEU A 513 8.11 -11.01 11.42
C LEU A 513 9.43 -11.80 11.56
N PRO A 514 10.39 -11.33 12.38
CA PRO A 514 11.68 -12.02 12.57
C PRO A 514 11.58 -13.45 13.11
N ASP A 515 10.47 -13.81 13.76
CA ASP A 515 10.25 -15.16 14.25
C ASP A 515 9.56 -16.09 13.24
N GLY A 516 9.29 -15.61 12.02
CA GLY A 516 8.64 -16.37 10.96
C GLY A 516 7.11 -16.34 11.00
N ARG A 517 6.47 -15.59 11.91
CA ARG A 517 5.03 -15.30 11.84
C ARG A 517 4.74 -14.16 10.86
N VAL A 518 3.47 -13.97 10.50
CA VAL A 518 3.01 -12.86 9.65
C VAL A 518 2.02 -12.02 10.44
N ILE A 519 2.25 -10.71 10.54
CA ILE A 519 1.25 -9.77 11.09
C ILE A 519 0.38 -9.26 9.94
N THR A 520 -0.92 -9.10 10.21
CA THR A 520 -1.88 -8.45 9.32
C THR A 520 -2.63 -7.35 10.08
N MET A 521 -2.84 -6.21 9.44
CA MET A 521 -3.44 -5.02 10.05
C MET A 521 -4.26 -4.23 9.02
N GLY A 522 -5.09 -3.31 9.49
CA GLY A 522 -5.89 -2.44 8.63
C GLY A 522 -7.05 -3.12 7.92
N SER A 523 -7.96 -2.28 7.42
CA SER A 523 -9.07 -2.54 6.49
C SER A 523 -9.94 -1.29 6.56
N ASP A 524 -10.28 -0.69 5.43
CA ASP A 524 -11.08 0.52 5.36
C ASP A 524 -12.33 0.30 4.47
N PRO A 525 -13.27 -0.52 4.97
CA PRO A 525 -14.46 -0.88 4.22
C PRO A 525 -15.34 0.33 3.99
N ILE A 526 -15.93 0.43 2.78
CA ILE A 526 -16.85 1.54 2.47
C ILE A 526 -18.21 1.40 3.18
N TYR A 527 -18.62 0.17 3.51
CA TYR A 527 -19.84 -0.13 4.26
C TYR A 527 -19.58 -1.00 5.49
N ASP A 528 -20.41 -0.86 6.52
CA ASP A 528 -20.43 -1.75 7.67
C ASP A 528 -20.87 -3.19 7.30
N ARG A 529 -20.90 -4.11 8.27
CA ARG A 529 -21.29 -5.51 8.02
C ARG A 529 -22.73 -5.67 7.50
N SER A 530 -23.62 -4.71 7.76
CA SER A 530 -24.99 -4.73 7.22
C SER A 530 -25.05 -4.33 5.75
N GLY A 531 -24.01 -3.63 5.26
CA GLY A 531 -23.96 -3.07 3.92
C GLY A 531 -24.79 -1.80 3.74
N LYS A 532 -25.36 -1.25 4.82
CA LYS A 532 -26.29 -0.11 4.77
C LYS A 532 -25.70 1.18 5.32
N ASN A 533 -24.78 1.09 6.27
CA ASN A 533 -24.15 2.26 6.90
C ASN A 533 -22.69 2.41 6.44
N PRO A 534 -22.09 3.60 6.58
CA PRO A 534 -20.65 3.78 6.36
C PRO A 534 -19.83 2.78 7.17
N GLY A 535 -18.77 2.26 6.58
CA GLY A 535 -17.87 1.34 7.27
C GLY A 535 -17.07 2.01 8.38
N VAL A 536 -16.55 1.17 9.28
CA VAL A 536 -15.63 1.58 10.35
C VAL A 536 -14.29 0.94 10.05
N PHE A 537 -13.22 1.73 10.19
CA PHE A 537 -11.86 1.24 10.00
C PHE A 537 -11.54 0.09 10.97
N GLU A 538 -10.95 -0.99 10.47
CA GLU A 538 -10.59 -2.15 11.25
C GLU A 538 -9.27 -1.94 11.99
N GLN A 539 -9.36 -1.84 13.31
CA GLN A 539 -8.20 -1.60 14.18
C GLN A 539 -7.65 -2.87 14.82
N ARG A 540 -8.30 -4.03 14.64
CA ARG A 540 -7.79 -5.32 15.12
C ARG A 540 -6.64 -5.80 14.24
N ILE A 541 -5.62 -6.31 14.91
CA ILE A 541 -4.43 -6.88 14.31
C ILE A 541 -4.46 -8.39 14.53
N GLU A 542 -4.19 -9.16 13.47
CA GLU A 542 -4.09 -10.62 13.55
C GLU A 542 -2.66 -11.05 13.21
N ILE A 543 -2.18 -12.07 13.91
CA ILE A 543 -0.91 -12.76 13.63
C ILE A 543 -1.24 -14.14 13.09
N TYR A 544 -0.71 -14.45 11.91
CA TYR A 544 -0.71 -15.79 11.34
C TYR A 544 0.60 -16.50 11.68
N SER A 545 0.48 -17.70 12.24
CA SER A 545 1.57 -18.65 12.44
C SER A 545 1.52 -19.67 11.31
N PRO A 546 2.49 -19.68 10.38
CA PRO A 546 2.47 -20.61 9.26
C PRO A 546 2.70 -22.07 9.68
N PRO A 547 2.37 -23.05 8.82
CA PRO A 547 2.43 -24.48 9.14
C PRO A 547 3.80 -24.95 9.63
N TYR A 548 4.90 -24.37 9.10
CA TYR A 548 6.26 -24.70 9.52
C TYR A 548 6.54 -24.43 11.02
N LEU A 549 5.71 -23.64 11.71
CA LEU A 549 5.86 -23.39 13.16
C LEU A 549 5.24 -24.50 14.01
N PHE A 550 4.58 -25.47 13.39
CA PHE A 550 3.91 -26.57 14.07
C PHE A 550 4.54 -27.93 13.75
N GLN A 551 5.59 -27.99 12.93
CA GLN A 551 6.20 -29.25 12.45
C GLN A 551 7.38 -29.74 13.30
N GLY A 552 7.47 -29.29 14.55
CA GLY A 552 8.51 -29.70 15.51
C GLY A 552 9.57 -28.64 15.79
N ALA A 553 10.77 -29.10 16.18
CA ALA A 553 11.85 -28.21 16.64
C ALA A 553 12.52 -27.48 15.46
N ARG A 554 12.45 -26.15 15.51
CA ARG A 554 13.10 -25.25 14.54
C ARG A 554 14.63 -25.26 14.70
N PRO A 555 15.40 -24.98 13.64
CA PRO A 555 16.82 -24.67 13.79
C PRO A 555 17.02 -23.45 14.70
N ALA A 556 18.07 -23.47 15.52
CA ALA A 556 18.46 -22.31 16.32
C ALA A 556 18.85 -21.12 15.43
N ALA A 557 18.57 -19.91 15.90
CA ALA A 557 18.98 -18.69 15.21
C ALA A 557 20.50 -18.65 15.05
N PRO A 558 21.03 -18.35 13.85
CA PRO A 558 22.47 -18.32 13.65
C PRO A 558 23.13 -17.18 14.43
N THR A 559 24.31 -17.44 15.00
CA THR A 559 25.19 -16.40 15.57
C THR A 559 26.39 -16.17 14.66
N GLY A 560 26.82 -14.92 14.52
CA GLY A 560 27.86 -14.55 13.56
C GLY A 560 27.87 -13.06 13.22
N PRO A 561 28.56 -12.66 12.14
CA PRO A 561 28.72 -11.26 11.78
C PRO A 561 27.39 -10.60 11.44
N SER A 562 27.26 -9.32 11.77
CA SER A 562 26.08 -8.50 11.42
C SER A 562 26.31 -7.61 10.20
N LEU A 563 27.51 -7.63 9.61
CA LEU A 563 27.87 -6.89 8.41
C LEU A 563 28.60 -7.83 7.44
N ILE A 564 28.12 -7.88 6.21
CA ILE A 564 28.70 -8.71 5.14
C ILE A 564 28.72 -7.88 3.86
N LYS A 565 29.75 -8.01 3.02
CA LYS A 565 29.73 -7.41 1.68
C LYS A 565 29.16 -8.40 0.67
N ARG A 566 28.55 -7.87 -0.38
CA ARG A 566 28.19 -8.69 -1.56
C ARG A 566 29.41 -9.45 -2.09
N GLY A 567 29.20 -10.69 -2.54
CA GLY A 567 30.25 -11.57 -3.04
C GLY A 567 31.11 -12.26 -1.97
N GLU A 568 31.06 -11.80 -0.72
CA GLU A 568 31.86 -12.40 0.36
C GLU A 568 31.18 -13.63 1.00
N LYS A 569 32.00 -14.41 1.69
CA LYS A 569 31.57 -15.54 2.53
C LYS A 569 31.58 -15.13 4.00
N ALA A 570 30.63 -15.62 4.77
CA ALA A 570 30.54 -15.39 6.21
C ALA A 570 30.18 -16.68 6.95
N SER A 571 30.86 -16.95 8.06
CA SER A 571 30.58 -18.12 8.91
C SER A 571 29.61 -17.76 10.03
N PHE A 572 28.64 -18.64 10.25
CA PHE A 572 27.63 -18.55 11.29
C PHE A 572 27.60 -19.83 12.11
N ALA A 573 27.64 -19.72 13.42
CA ALA A 573 27.51 -20.85 14.32
C ALA A 573 26.04 -21.23 14.51
N THR A 574 25.78 -22.53 14.55
CA THR A 574 24.49 -23.11 14.91
C THR A 574 24.69 -24.56 15.33
N PRO A 575 24.03 -25.03 16.41
CA PRO A 575 24.05 -26.46 16.78
C PRO A 575 23.38 -27.33 15.70
N ASP A 576 22.58 -26.74 14.82
CA ASP A 576 21.75 -27.45 13.85
C ASP A 576 22.38 -27.55 12.45
N ALA A 577 23.67 -27.28 12.31
CA ALA A 577 24.38 -27.23 11.02
C ALA A 577 24.12 -28.43 10.10
N ALA A 578 23.99 -29.64 10.68
CA ALA A 578 23.71 -30.86 9.95
C ALA A 578 22.32 -30.86 9.27
N ARG A 579 21.32 -30.21 9.88
CA ARG A 579 19.92 -30.15 9.41
C ARG A 579 19.70 -29.03 8.38
N VAL A 580 20.49 -27.97 8.43
CA VAL A 580 20.39 -26.81 7.51
C VAL A 580 20.57 -27.27 6.06
N ARG A 581 19.64 -26.86 5.19
CA ARG A 581 19.71 -27.08 3.74
C ARG A 581 19.80 -25.78 2.98
N GLU A 582 19.09 -24.78 3.45
CA GLU A 582 18.92 -23.52 2.75
C GLU A 582 19.16 -22.35 3.72
N ALA A 583 19.55 -21.21 3.18
CA ALA A 583 19.63 -19.96 3.91
C ALA A 583 19.08 -18.83 3.04
N ARG A 584 18.33 -17.91 3.66
CA ARG A 584 17.66 -16.80 2.99
C ARG A 584 17.99 -15.49 3.66
N LEU A 585 18.32 -14.48 2.85
CA LEU A 585 18.22 -13.08 3.24
C LEU A 585 16.86 -12.55 2.79
N VAL A 586 15.97 -12.29 3.74
CA VAL A 586 14.68 -11.68 3.48
C VAL A 586 14.75 -10.20 3.82
N ARG A 587 14.55 -9.33 2.84
CA ARG A 587 14.48 -7.88 3.05
C ARG A 587 13.16 -7.57 3.77
N PRO A 588 13.16 -6.74 4.84
CA PRO A 588 11.93 -6.41 5.54
C PRO A 588 10.96 -5.64 4.64
N SER A 589 9.67 -5.90 4.81
CA SER A 589 8.59 -5.16 4.15
C SER A 589 8.48 -3.73 4.64
N ALA A 590 8.15 -2.84 3.71
CA ALA A 590 7.54 -1.54 3.95
C ALA A 590 6.35 -1.45 3.00
N VAL A 591 5.14 -1.67 3.53
CA VAL A 591 3.94 -1.96 2.74
C VAL A 591 2.84 -0.92 2.99
N THR A 592 2.15 -0.56 1.91
CA THR A 592 0.91 0.22 1.95
C THR A 592 0.09 -0.01 0.69
N HIS A 593 -1.25 0.05 0.77
CA HIS A 593 -2.14 0.06 -0.41
C HIS A 593 -1.90 -1.12 -1.39
N GLY A 594 -1.58 -2.31 -0.87
CA GLY A 594 -1.26 -3.49 -1.69
C GLY A 594 0.08 -3.41 -2.44
N THR A 595 0.94 -2.47 -2.05
CA THR A 595 2.25 -2.21 -2.68
C THR A 595 3.38 -2.38 -1.66
N ASP A 596 4.27 -3.33 -1.92
CA ASP A 596 5.53 -3.52 -1.20
C ASP A 596 6.64 -3.74 -2.22
N VAL A 597 7.51 -2.74 -2.38
CA VAL A 597 8.64 -2.77 -3.31
C VAL A 597 9.96 -3.19 -2.63
N ASP A 598 9.93 -3.36 -1.30
CA ASP A 598 11.10 -3.71 -0.49
C ASP A 598 11.24 -5.22 -0.32
N GLN A 599 10.14 -5.94 -0.01
CA GLN A 599 10.24 -7.36 0.30
C GLN A 599 10.83 -8.17 -0.86
N ARG A 600 11.80 -9.02 -0.53
CA ARG A 600 12.41 -10.02 -1.42
C ARG A 600 13.16 -11.04 -0.59
N SER A 601 13.18 -12.29 -1.03
CA SER A 601 13.99 -13.36 -0.43
C SER A 601 15.11 -13.74 -1.37
N ILE A 602 16.35 -13.70 -0.89
CA ILE A 602 17.56 -13.98 -1.66
C ILE A 602 18.19 -15.25 -1.13
N ALA A 603 18.37 -16.25 -2.01
CA ALA A 603 19.09 -17.47 -1.65
C ALA A 603 20.58 -17.20 -1.41
N LEU A 604 21.15 -17.85 -0.39
CA LEU A 604 22.58 -17.85 -0.12
C LEU A 604 23.18 -19.22 -0.43
N GLY A 605 24.43 -19.24 -0.90
CA GLY A 605 25.17 -20.50 -1.01
C GLY A 605 25.51 -21.03 0.39
N VAL A 606 25.15 -22.28 0.70
CA VAL A 606 25.36 -22.89 2.02
C VAL A 606 26.44 -23.96 1.96
N LYS A 607 27.48 -23.83 2.78
CA LYS A 607 28.46 -24.90 3.05
C LYS A 607 28.44 -25.24 4.53
N LYS A 608 28.16 -26.50 4.86
CA LYS A 608 28.22 -26.98 6.26
C LYS A 608 29.65 -27.00 6.77
N ALA A 609 29.84 -26.65 8.03
CA ALA A 609 31.11 -26.70 8.74
C ALA A 609 30.89 -27.27 10.15
N PRO A 610 31.93 -27.79 10.82
CA PRO A 610 31.82 -28.17 12.22
C PRO A 610 31.30 -26.99 13.07
N GLY A 611 30.19 -27.20 13.79
CA GLY A 611 29.57 -26.18 14.64
C GLY A 611 28.82 -25.05 13.92
N GLY A 612 28.66 -25.10 12.59
CA GLY A 612 28.00 -24.00 11.87
C GLY A 612 27.87 -24.16 10.35
N VAL A 613 27.62 -23.04 9.69
CA VAL A 613 27.52 -22.93 8.22
C VAL A 613 28.32 -21.74 7.72
N THR A 614 28.97 -21.89 6.58
CA THR A 614 29.52 -20.77 5.81
C THR A 614 28.54 -20.42 4.70
N LEU A 615 28.10 -19.17 4.70
CA LEU A 615 27.14 -18.62 3.75
C LEU A 615 27.86 -17.74 2.72
N THR A 616 27.45 -17.82 1.45
CA THR A 616 27.97 -16.97 0.36
C THR A 616 26.89 -16.01 -0.12
N VAL A 617 27.17 -14.70 -0.05
CA VAL A 617 26.25 -13.64 -0.49
C VAL A 617 26.45 -13.37 -1.99
N PRO A 618 25.38 -13.34 -2.82
CA PRO A 618 25.51 -12.99 -4.23
C PRO A 618 26.13 -11.59 -4.44
N GLU A 619 26.85 -11.41 -5.55
CA GLU A 619 27.61 -10.18 -5.84
C GLU A 619 26.77 -9.05 -6.46
N LYS A 620 25.70 -9.40 -7.20
CA LYS A 620 24.91 -8.44 -7.99
C LYS A 620 24.15 -7.47 -7.08
N ARG A 621 24.43 -6.16 -7.21
CA ARG A 621 23.79 -5.12 -6.39
C ARG A 621 22.28 -4.93 -6.65
N GLY A 622 21.81 -5.18 -7.87
CA GLY A 622 20.36 -5.14 -8.18
C GLY A 622 19.60 -6.31 -7.53
N LEU A 623 20.26 -7.47 -7.39
CA LEU A 623 19.71 -8.64 -6.71
C LEU A 623 19.73 -8.46 -5.18
N VAL A 624 20.86 -7.96 -4.65
CA VAL A 624 21.08 -7.74 -3.21
C VAL A 624 21.29 -6.25 -2.91
N PRO A 625 20.23 -5.41 -2.97
CA PRO A 625 20.35 -3.99 -2.62
C PRO A 625 20.99 -3.80 -1.25
N ALA A 626 21.82 -2.76 -1.09
CA ALA A 626 22.39 -2.45 0.21
C ALA A 626 21.27 -2.18 1.24
N GLY A 627 21.47 -2.64 2.48
CA GLY A 627 20.46 -2.49 3.53
C GLY A 627 20.49 -3.62 4.55
N TRP A 628 19.45 -3.70 5.35
CA TRP A 628 19.28 -4.71 6.40
C TRP A 628 18.35 -5.83 5.93
N TYR A 629 18.67 -7.04 6.36
CA TYR A 629 17.98 -8.27 6.01
C TYR A 629 17.82 -9.15 7.24
N MET A 630 16.73 -9.91 7.25
CA MET A 630 16.54 -11.05 8.13
C MET A 630 17.23 -12.27 7.51
N LEU A 631 18.24 -12.81 8.19
CA LEU A 631 18.88 -14.07 7.82
C LEU A 631 18.16 -15.23 8.50
N PHE A 632 17.58 -16.11 7.69
CA PHE A 632 16.98 -17.37 8.13
C PHE A 632 17.85 -18.56 7.70
N LEU A 633 18.04 -19.53 8.61
CA LEU A 633 18.48 -20.87 8.25
C LEU A 633 17.25 -21.77 8.15
N VAL A 634 17.17 -22.57 7.09
CA VAL A 634 16.02 -23.44 6.81
C VAL A 634 16.49 -24.88 6.70
N ASP A 635 15.85 -25.78 7.42
CA ASP A 635 16.18 -27.20 7.40
C ASP A 635 15.56 -27.95 6.21
N GLY A 636 15.79 -29.27 6.15
CA GLY A 636 15.28 -30.11 5.07
C GLY A 636 13.77 -30.32 5.06
N ALA A 637 13.05 -29.93 6.11
CA ALA A 637 11.59 -29.94 6.15
C ALA A 637 10.99 -28.58 5.75
N GLY A 638 11.83 -27.57 5.46
CA GLY A 638 11.37 -26.21 5.21
C GLY A 638 11.11 -25.40 6.49
N THR A 639 11.58 -25.86 7.65
CA THR A 639 11.36 -25.15 8.92
C THR A 639 12.43 -24.06 9.12
N PRO A 640 12.03 -22.78 9.23
CA PRO A 640 12.98 -21.68 9.39
C PRO A 640 13.38 -21.48 10.87
N SER A 641 14.63 -21.09 11.11
CA SER A 641 15.06 -20.52 12.39
C SER A 641 14.34 -19.20 12.69
N PRO A 642 14.41 -18.65 13.91
CA PRO A 642 14.25 -17.21 14.08
C PRO A 642 15.36 -16.48 13.31
N ALA A 643 15.07 -15.26 12.85
CA ALA A 643 16.00 -14.47 12.04
C ALA A 643 17.16 -13.90 12.86
N LYS A 644 18.33 -13.81 12.20
CA LYS A 644 19.42 -12.93 12.61
C LYS A 644 19.43 -11.71 11.69
N TRP A 645 19.41 -10.50 12.24
CA TRP A 645 19.60 -9.30 11.43
C TRP A 645 21.04 -9.18 10.91
N VAL A 646 21.18 -8.97 9.60
CA VAL A 646 22.46 -8.72 8.92
C VAL A 646 22.33 -7.53 7.98
N ARG A 647 23.39 -6.73 7.89
CA ARG A 647 23.51 -5.61 6.96
C ARG A 647 24.39 -6.02 5.79
N ILE A 648 23.90 -5.80 4.58
CA ILE A 648 24.67 -6.00 3.35
C ILE A 648 25.16 -4.66 2.82
N ARG A 649 26.45 -4.60 2.48
CA ARG A 649 27.10 -3.43 1.86
C ARG A 649 27.48 -3.66 0.41
#